data_AF-A0A835TDR7-F1
#
_entry.id   AF-A0A835TDR7-F1
#
_cell.length_a   1.000
_cell.length_b   1.000
_cell.length_c   1.000
_cell.angle_alpha   90.00
_cell.angle_beta   90.00
_cell.angle_gamma   90.00
#
_symmetry.space_group_name_H-M   'P 1'
#
loop_
_entity.id
_entity.type
_entity.pdbx_description
1 polymer ?
#
loop_
_entity_poly.entity_id
_entity_poly.type
_entity_poly.pdbx_seq_one_letter_code
_entity_poly.pdbx_strand_id
1 'polypeptide(L)'
;MGCGASQPAAATAASTAPLPEPKPGAAAPASPPPTAPAAAAPSDAPPNPAPPAQKAQATADVVSPQQAATADTHAVEAGTVAPEASALNAAAAAADATDAVVAGSAAPAAAPTHSAAGAAAAQDGITGSDAGAAGAPTAAAAAADGPPPPQSPQEQQQLQQQQQQVLEDEESLLALMANQQEAQLKAIAEERGAGAGENGGGKRDGPRPCDPAEVERLRRQQEEVQQRLDGLTPEQIQLLKLKLQQRLEQQLTDFNTRMKAQQADMQAEAEEEERRAAERARRKAEADAARPARQAAYEQELLAAVLLPGQKGLEDATAAAAGAAAAGGEAGPEAAAAAALPTIAVKAWTGDSGDDGLLFPETDDLDFKIAGFSRRPNVALCLGGGGSAGGCAGAFHAAAAGLGWLRALHQLGLLGKAQYAAAGGGGAAWLLGPIWFHGGQQPGGSGSGSGSGAAGAGDGGGGGAGGAGAAGAAGQEQQQQQQQEAVLAELLGAPARAPEECSLEALQGAADTGGRSYLGLLAGAVAPLGGLAARLAAEAAAAGGSEEVAAAWSQGVSEALLAPWGLGGDCTAVTSANTKGKVHESVAVRAAALGRTLLTAHSGLPYPLICQSIALTDGNSDTSVHQDWSYYPYEWSPLYGGCPVSYGTTAPRLGGGWVESLGANAELVAKPATAAASGCEVRVRPRGGPGASLADAVAVASLAAAGAAASGASFGGGGDNSAPGAGPPPLRASRAYFDQQGWENASGLSFTDGGCTAATAVYPALRRRVKNLIVLITSRSAIAGDQASFCLANRELSALFGRWPGADRPGMPAADVYNKQCQVFDSGAFEELHGALAAKAAAGQPTAFLGEYEVLANAHCGVPGGWAVRVLWLVASGAAAEVAAGGWAAALPSETRTALLVEDTFPFAAGVMPRAGAEAVQQLELVASHAASQLLAVKELAAELFEEEEDEDDE
;
A
#
# COMPACT_ATOMS: atom_id res chain seq x y z
N MET A 1 -24.17 43.45 40.76
CA MET A 1 -25.45 43.03 41.37
C MET A 1 -25.52 41.52 41.23
N GLY A 2 -25.66 40.68 42.26
CA GLY A 2 -25.62 40.88 43.72
C GLY A 2 -25.24 39.56 44.40
N CYS A 3 -24.81 39.60 45.65
CA CYS A 3 -24.24 38.45 46.37
C CYS A 3 -25.28 37.41 46.81
N GLY A 4 -24.86 36.17 47.10
CA GLY A 4 -25.67 35.18 47.81
C GLY A 4 -24.97 33.84 48.01
N ALA A 5 -24.41 33.61 49.20
CA ALA A 5 -23.79 32.34 49.58
C ALA A 5 -24.46 31.78 50.85
N SER A 6 -24.71 30.47 50.89
CA SER A 6 -24.90 29.70 52.14
C SER A 6 -24.92 28.19 51.88
N GLN A 7 -24.22 27.43 52.73
CA GLN A 7 -24.19 25.95 52.74
C GLN A 7 -25.34 25.36 53.63
N PRO A 8 -25.24 24.17 54.28
CA PRO A 8 -25.94 22.97 53.79
C PRO A 8 -26.82 22.29 54.86
N ALA A 9 -27.65 21.29 54.49
CA ALA A 9 -28.19 20.33 55.46
C ALA A 9 -28.69 19.00 54.85
N ALA A 10 -28.14 17.90 55.40
CA ALA A 10 -28.79 16.66 55.85
C ALA A 10 -29.81 15.89 54.97
N ALA A 11 -29.62 14.57 54.95
CA ALA A 11 -30.47 13.59 54.29
C ALA A 11 -31.80 13.32 55.02
N THR A 12 -32.79 12.80 54.29
CA THR A 12 -33.79 11.86 54.83
C THR A 12 -34.31 10.94 53.72
N ALA A 13 -34.75 9.74 54.09
CA ALA A 13 -34.98 8.64 53.17
C ALA A 13 -36.44 8.47 52.71
N ALA A 14 -36.63 7.55 51.75
CA ALA A 14 -37.87 6.93 51.29
C ALA A 14 -38.87 7.78 50.47
N SER A 15 -39.12 7.33 49.23
CA SER A 15 -40.35 6.60 48.94
C SER A 15 -40.29 5.95 47.55
N THR A 16 -40.60 4.66 47.45
CA THR A 16 -40.79 3.95 46.18
C THR A 16 -42.17 4.22 45.60
N ALA A 17 -42.25 4.67 44.35
CA ALA A 17 -43.48 4.73 43.57
C ALA A 17 -43.22 4.19 42.14
N PRO A 18 -44.09 3.33 41.59
CA PRO A 18 -43.84 2.65 40.31
C PRO A 18 -44.15 3.55 39.10
N LEU A 19 -43.43 3.29 38.01
CA LEU A 19 -43.70 3.87 36.69
C LEU A 19 -45.02 3.30 36.10
N PRO A 20 -45.82 4.09 35.36
CA PRO A 20 -47.04 3.62 34.72
C PRO A 20 -46.76 2.81 33.45
N GLU A 21 -47.52 1.74 33.23
CA GLU A 21 -47.48 0.91 32.03
C GLU A 21 -47.94 1.69 30.77
N PRO A 22 -47.31 1.50 29.60
CA PRO A 22 -47.77 2.08 28.35
C PRO A 22 -48.99 1.33 27.78
N LYS A 23 -50.01 2.09 27.33
CA LYS A 23 -51.17 1.53 26.61
C LYS A 23 -50.76 0.96 25.25
N PRO A 24 -51.42 -0.12 24.77
CA PRO A 24 -51.15 -0.67 23.44
C PRO A 24 -51.68 0.26 22.33
N GLY A 25 -50.79 0.70 21.45
CA GLY A 25 -51.12 1.42 20.21
C GLY A 25 -51.57 0.45 19.10
N ALA A 26 -52.52 0.89 18.26
CA ALA A 26 -53.15 0.03 17.25
C ALA A 26 -52.21 -0.31 16.08
N ALA A 27 -52.35 -1.52 15.55
CA ALA A 27 -51.64 -1.97 14.36
C ALA A 27 -52.18 -1.32 13.07
N ALA A 28 -51.27 -0.88 12.20
CA ALA A 28 -51.57 -0.52 10.81
C ALA A 28 -51.29 -1.74 9.89
N PRO A 29 -52.10 -1.98 8.83
CA PRO A 29 -51.91 -3.12 7.95
C PRO A 29 -50.75 -2.89 6.96
N ALA A 30 -49.85 -3.87 6.87
CA ALA A 30 -48.82 -3.89 5.84
C ALA A 30 -49.42 -4.16 4.45
N SER A 31 -48.99 -3.41 3.44
CA SER A 31 -49.30 -3.68 2.03
C SER A 31 -48.26 -4.64 1.44
N PRO A 32 -48.64 -5.62 0.61
CA PRO A 32 -47.69 -6.51 -0.04
C PRO A 32 -46.97 -5.81 -1.22
N PRO A 33 -45.73 -6.23 -1.56
CA PRO A 33 -44.99 -5.69 -2.70
C PRO A 33 -45.59 -6.15 -4.05
N PRO A 34 -45.37 -5.38 -5.14
CA PRO A 34 -45.93 -5.70 -6.45
C PRO A 34 -45.24 -6.90 -7.12
N THR A 35 -46.02 -7.82 -7.66
CA THR A 35 -45.55 -8.93 -8.50
C THR A 35 -45.27 -8.46 -9.93
N ALA A 36 -44.06 -8.73 -10.42
CA ALA A 36 -43.70 -8.58 -11.84
C ALA A 36 -44.28 -9.75 -12.68
N PRO A 37 -44.58 -9.53 -13.98
CA PRO A 37 -45.34 -10.49 -14.78
C PRO A 37 -44.49 -11.64 -15.33
N ALA A 38 -45.08 -12.84 -15.37
CA ALA A 38 -44.49 -14.00 -16.04
C ALA A 38 -44.67 -13.92 -17.56
N ALA A 39 -43.57 -14.07 -18.31
CA ALA A 39 -43.57 -14.34 -19.75
C ALA A 39 -43.24 -15.83 -19.98
N ALA A 40 -43.82 -16.44 -21.02
CA ALA A 40 -43.79 -17.89 -21.21
C ALA A 40 -43.13 -18.33 -22.53
N ALA A 41 -42.34 -19.41 -22.42
CA ALA A 41 -41.96 -20.36 -23.48
C ALA A 41 -40.99 -19.88 -24.60
N PRO A 42 -40.35 -20.80 -25.36
CA PRO A 42 -40.36 -22.27 -25.27
C PRO A 42 -38.97 -22.95 -25.14
N SER A 43 -39.02 -24.26 -24.88
CA SER A 43 -37.94 -25.23 -25.03
C SER A 43 -37.44 -25.35 -26.48
N ASP A 44 -36.12 -25.53 -26.69
CA ASP A 44 -35.55 -26.73 -27.34
C ASP A 44 -34.03 -26.61 -27.57
N ALA A 45 -33.25 -27.52 -26.98
CA ALA A 45 -31.83 -27.77 -27.32
C ALA A 45 -31.45 -29.25 -27.05
N PRO A 46 -30.64 -29.89 -27.90
CA PRO A 46 -30.45 -31.36 -27.87
C PRO A 46 -29.36 -31.84 -26.88
N PRO A 47 -29.39 -33.12 -26.47
CA PRO A 47 -28.37 -33.70 -25.59
C PRO A 47 -27.06 -34.01 -26.34
N ASN A 48 -25.93 -33.64 -25.75
CA ASN A 48 -24.60 -33.98 -26.25
C ASN A 48 -24.15 -35.37 -25.74
N PRO A 49 -23.34 -36.15 -26.50
CA PRO A 49 -23.12 -37.57 -26.24
C PRO A 49 -21.98 -37.87 -25.24
N ALA A 50 -22.08 -39.02 -24.58
CA ALA A 50 -21.03 -39.56 -23.71
C ALA A 50 -19.84 -40.13 -24.50
N PRO A 51 -18.60 -40.08 -23.96
CA PRO A 51 -17.44 -40.70 -24.60
C PRO A 51 -17.45 -42.23 -24.44
N PRO A 52 -16.89 -42.99 -25.39
CA PRO A 52 -17.02 -44.45 -25.44
C PRO A 52 -16.01 -45.18 -24.55
N ALA A 53 -16.45 -46.27 -23.93
CA ALA A 53 -15.57 -47.25 -23.31
C ALA A 53 -14.92 -48.15 -24.37
N GLN A 54 -13.61 -48.41 -24.25
CA GLN A 54 -12.95 -49.53 -24.92
C GLN A 54 -12.25 -50.44 -23.91
N LYS A 55 -12.60 -51.73 -23.96
CA LYS A 55 -11.84 -52.83 -23.36
C LYS A 55 -10.93 -53.43 -24.42
N ALA A 56 -9.69 -53.76 -24.06
CA ALA A 56 -8.93 -54.85 -24.67
C ALA A 56 -8.06 -55.51 -23.60
N GLN A 57 -7.94 -56.84 -23.65
CA GLN A 57 -7.24 -57.66 -22.65
C GLN A 57 -5.95 -58.28 -23.22
N ALA A 58 -4.92 -58.41 -22.38
CA ALA A 58 -3.92 -59.49 -22.37
C ALA A 58 -3.25 -59.44 -20.97
N THR A 59 -3.33 -60.42 -20.06
CA THR A 59 -2.66 -61.74 -20.04
C THR A 59 -1.14 -61.66 -20.32
N ALA A 60 -0.20 -62.11 -19.47
CA ALA A 60 -0.20 -62.68 -18.10
C ALA A 60 1.29 -62.68 -17.58
N ASP A 61 1.75 -63.15 -16.42
CA ASP A 61 1.16 -63.84 -15.23
C ASP A 61 2.17 -63.81 -14.02
N VAL A 62 1.83 -64.44 -12.87
CA VAL A 62 2.71 -65.15 -11.87
C VAL A 62 3.99 -64.40 -11.35
N VAL A 63 4.19 -64.05 -10.06
CA VAL A 63 4.29 -64.85 -8.80
C VAL A 63 3.98 -63.99 -7.54
N SER A 64 3.43 -64.61 -6.49
CA SER A 64 3.34 -64.08 -5.09
C SER A 64 4.02 -65.07 -4.09
N PRO A 65 4.04 -64.85 -2.77
CA PRO A 65 4.61 -63.73 -1.98
C PRO A 65 5.49 -64.21 -0.79
N GLN A 66 6.27 -63.34 -0.12
CA GLN A 66 6.85 -63.51 1.24
C GLN A 66 7.56 -62.19 1.65
N GLN A 67 7.71 -61.78 2.91
CA GLN A 67 7.11 -62.16 4.20
C GLN A 67 7.30 -60.98 5.18
N ALA A 68 6.55 -60.91 6.29
CA ALA A 68 6.63 -59.82 7.26
C ALA A 68 7.90 -59.88 8.15
N ALA A 69 8.40 -58.71 8.57
CA ALA A 69 9.17 -58.56 9.81
C ALA A 69 9.02 -57.14 10.39
N THR A 70 8.61 -57.07 11.65
CA THR A 70 8.58 -55.87 12.50
C THR A 70 9.98 -55.52 13.02
N ALA A 71 10.26 -54.24 13.26
CA ALA A 71 11.42 -53.81 14.05
C ALA A 71 11.03 -52.68 15.02
N ASP A 72 11.11 -52.98 16.31
CA ASP A 72 10.90 -52.02 17.39
C ASP A 72 12.18 -51.25 17.74
N THR A 73 11.95 -50.12 18.42
CA THR A 73 12.87 -49.23 19.14
C THR A 73 14.22 -49.80 19.61
N HIS A 74 15.28 -48.98 19.50
CA HIS A 74 16.19 -48.75 20.64
C HIS A 74 16.88 -47.38 20.55
N ALA A 75 16.89 -46.65 21.66
CA ALA A 75 17.71 -45.45 21.86
C ALA A 75 19.05 -45.81 22.52
N VAL A 76 20.13 -45.13 22.14
CA VAL A 76 21.42 -45.09 22.87
C VAL A 76 22.02 -43.68 22.75
N GLU A 77 22.73 -43.29 23.81
CA GLU A 77 23.21 -41.93 24.11
C GLU A 77 24.49 -41.50 23.38
N ALA A 78 24.89 -40.25 23.66
CA ALA A 78 26.04 -39.53 23.12
C ALA A 78 27.40 -40.23 23.25
N GLY A 79 28.29 -39.93 22.29
CA GLY A 79 29.72 -40.27 22.35
C GLY A 79 30.57 -39.23 21.63
N THR A 80 31.32 -38.42 22.40
CA THR A 80 32.28 -37.43 21.90
C THR A 80 33.57 -38.08 21.39
N VAL A 81 33.99 -37.81 20.15
CA VAL A 81 35.42 -37.79 19.77
C VAL A 81 35.65 -36.83 18.60
N ALA A 82 36.72 -36.02 18.68
CA ALA A 82 37.36 -35.45 17.50
C ALA A 82 38.20 -36.53 16.79
N PRO A 83 38.72 -36.28 15.58
CA PRO A 83 40.18 -36.25 15.52
C PRO A 83 40.78 -35.19 14.60
N GLU A 84 42.10 -35.07 14.72
CA GLU A 84 42.97 -34.09 14.09
C GLU A 84 43.22 -34.32 12.59
N ALA A 85 43.84 -33.30 11.99
CA ALA A 85 44.29 -33.25 10.61
C ALA A 85 45.23 -34.38 10.18
N SER A 86 45.28 -34.63 8.88
CA SER A 86 46.49 -35.11 8.22
C SER A 86 46.67 -34.43 6.86
N ALA A 87 47.92 -34.16 6.49
CA ALA A 87 48.31 -33.36 5.34
C ALA A 87 48.70 -34.21 4.13
N LEU A 88 48.78 -33.60 2.92
CA LEU A 88 50.01 -33.56 2.10
C LEU A 88 49.82 -32.86 0.73
N ASN A 89 50.95 -32.36 0.21
CA ASN A 89 51.21 -31.80 -1.14
C ASN A 89 50.56 -30.42 -1.44
N ALA A 90 51.26 -29.31 -1.68
CA ALA A 90 52.59 -29.04 -2.30
C ALA A 90 52.65 -29.40 -3.80
N ALA A 91 53.15 -28.56 -4.73
CA ALA A 91 53.91 -27.30 -4.60
C ALA A 91 53.87 -26.45 -5.91
N ALA A 92 54.57 -25.29 -5.86
CA ALA A 92 55.04 -24.42 -6.98
C ALA A 92 53.99 -23.49 -7.64
N ALA A 93 54.33 -22.28 -8.10
CA ALA A 93 55.46 -21.34 -7.87
C ALA A 93 55.01 -19.96 -8.44
N ALA A 94 55.06 -18.83 -7.72
CA ALA A 94 56.22 -18.00 -7.35
C ALA A 94 56.91 -17.25 -8.51
N ALA A 95 56.59 -15.95 -8.66
CA ALA A 95 57.39 -14.82 -9.18
C ALA A 95 56.51 -13.54 -9.05
N ASP A 96 56.81 -12.58 -8.16
CA ASP A 96 57.71 -11.40 -8.36
C ASP A 96 57.10 -10.31 -9.27
N ALA A 97 57.16 -9.00 -8.97
CA ALA A 97 57.63 -8.28 -7.77
C ALA A 97 57.05 -6.83 -7.72
N THR A 98 57.39 -6.09 -6.65
CA THR A 98 57.61 -4.61 -6.51
C THR A 98 57.26 -3.67 -7.69
N ASP A 99 56.80 -2.43 -7.49
CA ASP A 99 57.45 -1.42 -6.64
C ASP A 99 56.58 -0.17 -6.33
N ALA A 100 57.18 0.84 -5.68
CA ALA A 100 56.56 1.88 -4.87
C ALA A 100 56.26 3.26 -5.53
N VAL A 101 55.37 4.02 -4.85
CA VAL A 101 55.34 5.51 -4.69
C VAL A 101 55.01 6.42 -5.90
N VAL A 102 54.04 7.33 -5.73
CA VAL A 102 54.15 8.81 -5.87
C VAL A 102 52.79 9.48 -5.55
N ALA A 103 52.81 10.68 -4.96
CA ALA A 103 51.63 11.47 -4.62
C ALA A 103 51.08 12.31 -5.79
N GLY A 104 49.80 12.69 -5.76
CA GLY A 104 49.18 13.59 -6.74
C GLY A 104 47.96 14.34 -6.20
N SER A 105 48.10 15.65 -5.97
CA SER A 105 47.01 16.56 -5.59
C SER A 105 46.45 17.27 -6.83
N ALA A 106 45.12 17.36 -6.98
CA ALA A 106 44.47 18.36 -7.84
C ALA A 106 42.96 18.53 -7.56
N ALA A 107 42.60 19.72 -7.10
CA ALA A 107 41.38 20.47 -7.45
C ALA A 107 41.85 21.89 -7.88
N PRO A 108 41.02 22.87 -8.28
CA PRO A 108 39.56 22.88 -8.49
C PRO A 108 39.12 23.56 -9.82
N ALA A 109 37.79 23.61 -10.09
CA ALA A 109 37.07 24.66 -10.86
C ALA A 109 35.57 24.30 -10.95
N ALA A 110 34.62 25.17 -11.26
CA ALA A 110 34.38 26.60 -10.96
C ALA A 110 32.94 26.92 -11.43
N ALA A 111 32.14 27.66 -10.66
CA ALA A 111 30.77 28.00 -11.04
C ALA A 111 30.69 29.28 -11.90
N PRO A 112 29.71 29.41 -12.82
CA PRO A 112 29.33 30.68 -13.41
C PRO A 112 28.15 31.31 -12.64
N THR A 113 28.34 32.55 -12.20
CA THR A 113 27.28 33.43 -11.73
C THR A 113 26.67 34.20 -12.91
N HIS A 114 25.36 34.43 -12.89
CA HIS A 114 24.74 35.47 -13.72
C HIS A 114 23.85 36.38 -12.88
N SER A 115 24.08 37.69 -12.98
CA SER A 115 23.23 38.74 -12.43
C SER A 115 23.09 39.90 -13.43
N ALA A 116 21.84 40.21 -13.78
CA ALA A 116 21.37 41.50 -14.31
C ALA A 116 19.83 41.44 -14.20
N ALA A 117 19.09 42.32 -13.50
CA ALA A 117 19.13 43.79 -13.43
C ALA A 117 18.58 44.47 -14.71
N GLY A 118 17.29 44.86 -14.65
CA GLY A 118 16.55 45.59 -15.68
C GLY A 118 15.06 45.61 -15.30
N ALA A 119 14.62 46.47 -14.37
CA ALA A 119 14.30 47.90 -14.58
C ALA A 119 12.95 48.11 -15.29
N ALA A 120 12.02 48.76 -14.59
CA ALA A 120 10.62 48.91 -14.98
C ALA A 120 10.38 49.99 -16.05
N ALA A 121 9.28 49.85 -16.79
CA ALA A 121 8.60 50.94 -17.48
C ALA A 121 7.07 50.75 -17.35
N ALA A 122 6.37 51.81 -16.95
CA ALA A 122 4.92 51.84 -16.85
C ALA A 122 4.28 52.32 -18.16
N GLN A 123 3.02 51.95 -18.40
CA GLN A 123 2.12 52.78 -19.22
C GLN A 123 0.66 52.64 -18.79
N ASP A 124 0.00 53.79 -18.63
CA ASP A 124 -1.38 53.92 -18.17
C ASP A 124 -2.41 53.70 -19.28
N GLY A 125 -3.55 53.13 -18.90
CA GLY A 125 -4.86 53.71 -19.19
C GLY A 125 -5.60 53.29 -20.48
N ILE A 126 -6.86 52.87 -20.28
CA ILE A 126 -8.06 53.50 -20.87
C ILE A 126 -9.30 53.05 -20.08
N THR A 127 -10.33 53.90 -20.04
CA THR A 127 -11.48 53.86 -19.13
C THR A 127 -12.82 53.60 -19.82
N GLY A 128 -13.77 52.97 -19.10
CA GLY A 128 -15.23 53.02 -19.34
C GLY A 128 -15.88 51.63 -19.20
N SER A 129 -16.73 51.33 -18.21
CA SER A 129 -18.08 51.86 -17.89
C SER A 129 -19.13 51.65 -19.00
N ASP A 130 -20.03 50.67 -18.84
CA ASP A 130 -21.30 50.91 -18.16
C ASP A 130 -22.15 49.63 -17.97
N ALA A 131 -23.20 49.72 -17.14
CA ALA A 131 -24.07 48.63 -16.74
C ALA A 131 -25.28 48.40 -17.68
N GLY A 132 -25.86 47.18 -17.65
CA GLY A 132 -27.12 46.87 -18.33
C GLY A 132 -27.76 45.58 -17.78
N ALA A 133 -29.00 45.66 -17.30
CA ALA A 133 -29.64 44.59 -16.52
C ALA A 133 -30.65 43.72 -17.31
N ALA A 134 -30.95 42.57 -16.70
CA ALA A 134 -31.90 41.51 -17.05
C ALA A 134 -33.16 41.87 -17.89
N GLY A 135 -33.55 40.91 -18.74
CA GLY A 135 -34.89 40.79 -19.33
C GLY A 135 -35.19 39.36 -19.81
N ALA A 136 -36.25 38.74 -19.30
CA ALA A 136 -36.68 37.37 -19.59
C ALA A 136 -38.20 37.36 -19.94
N PRO A 137 -38.82 36.26 -20.42
CA PRO A 137 -39.47 36.29 -21.73
C PRO A 137 -41.00 36.06 -21.71
N THR A 138 -41.63 36.11 -22.90
CA THR A 138 -43.01 35.61 -23.12
C THR A 138 -43.11 34.84 -24.45
N ALA A 139 -44.09 33.94 -24.54
CA ALA A 139 -44.15 32.86 -25.54
C ALA A 139 -45.56 32.65 -26.14
N ALA A 140 -45.67 31.65 -27.02
CA ALA A 140 -46.88 31.18 -27.74
C ALA A 140 -47.31 32.07 -28.95
N ALA A 141 -48.06 31.57 -29.96
CA ALA A 141 -48.82 30.32 -30.08
C ALA A 141 -48.89 29.81 -31.55
N ALA A 142 -49.40 28.59 -31.76
CA ALA A 142 -49.56 27.93 -33.07
C ALA A 142 -50.98 28.06 -33.67
N ALA A 143 -51.16 27.77 -34.98
CA ALA A 143 -52.34 27.05 -35.51
C ALA A 143 -52.34 26.73 -37.04
N ALA A 144 -52.83 25.52 -37.34
CA ALA A 144 -53.71 25.12 -38.46
C ALA A 144 -53.17 24.84 -39.89
N ASP A 145 -53.43 23.60 -40.33
CA ASP A 145 -53.23 23.05 -41.68
C ASP A 145 -54.37 23.39 -42.67
N GLY A 146 -53.99 23.45 -43.96
CA GLY A 146 -54.88 23.32 -45.12
C GLY A 146 -54.05 23.00 -46.37
N PRO A 147 -54.48 22.09 -47.26
CA PRO A 147 -53.64 21.60 -48.35
C PRO A 147 -53.38 22.69 -49.41
N PRO A 148 -52.12 22.85 -49.87
CA PRO A 148 -51.76 23.94 -50.77
C PRO A 148 -52.28 23.76 -52.21
N PRO A 149 -52.56 24.86 -52.93
CA PRO A 149 -52.94 24.85 -54.34
C PRO A 149 -51.76 24.45 -55.26
N PRO A 150 -52.01 24.08 -56.53
CA PRO A 150 -50.95 23.65 -57.45
C PRO A 150 -49.89 24.73 -57.66
N GLN A 151 -48.63 24.30 -57.62
CA GLN A 151 -47.46 25.19 -57.59
C GLN A 151 -47.34 26.09 -58.82
N SER A 152 -46.91 27.32 -58.55
CA SER A 152 -46.70 28.38 -59.53
C SER A 152 -45.47 28.11 -60.44
N PRO A 153 -45.38 28.75 -61.62
CA PRO A 153 -44.19 28.65 -62.46
C PRO A 153 -42.89 29.13 -61.79
N GLN A 154 -42.97 30.02 -60.79
CA GLN A 154 -41.81 30.43 -59.98
C GLN A 154 -41.34 29.31 -59.04
N GLU A 155 -42.25 28.55 -58.44
CA GLU A 155 -41.88 27.37 -57.64
C GLU A 155 -41.26 26.27 -58.50
N GLN A 156 -41.75 26.06 -59.74
CA GLN A 156 -41.09 25.14 -60.68
C GLN A 156 -39.68 25.62 -61.07
N GLN A 157 -39.47 26.93 -61.20
CA GLN A 157 -38.15 27.51 -61.48
C GLN A 157 -37.22 27.42 -60.26
N GLN A 158 -37.74 27.62 -59.04
CA GLN A 158 -37.00 27.35 -57.81
C GLN A 158 -36.67 25.86 -57.64
N LEU A 159 -37.58 24.96 -58.03
CA LEU A 159 -37.33 23.52 -57.99
C LEU A 159 -36.23 23.11 -58.98
N GLN A 160 -36.18 23.72 -60.17
CA GLN A 160 -35.06 23.55 -61.10
C GLN A 160 -33.75 24.11 -60.54
N GLN A 161 -33.77 25.29 -59.90
CA GLN A 161 -32.57 25.85 -59.26
C GLN A 161 -32.10 24.98 -58.08
N GLN A 162 -33.00 24.42 -57.27
CA GLN A 162 -32.65 23.46 -56.23
C GLN A 162 -32.08 22.16 -56.81
N GLN A 163 -32.66 21.61 -57.87
CA GLN A 163 -32.12 20.42 -58.55
C GLN A 163 -30.73 20.68 -59.14
N GLN A 164 -30.47 21.90 -59.62
CA GLN A 164 -29.18 22.30 -60.15
C GLN A 164 -28.14 22.51 -59.03
N GLN A 165 -28.54 23.12 -57.91
CA GLN A 165 -27.72 23.24 -56.70
C GLN A 165 -27.34 21.87 -56.13
N VAL A 166 -28.28 20.92 -56.05
CA VAL A 166 -28.01 19.55 -55.58
C VAL A 166 -27.00 18.80 -56.47
N LEU A 167 -26.96 19.09 -57.77
CA LEU A 167 -25.96 18.51 -58.68
C LEU A 167 -24.56 19.13 -58.47
N GLU A 168 -24.48 20.44 -58.22
CA GLU A 168 -23.22 21.13 -57.88
C GLU A 168 -22.70 20.68 -56.50
N ASP A 169 -23.60 20.43 -55.54
CA ASP A 169 -23.28 19.87 -54.23
C ASP A 169 -22.83 18.39 -54.33
N GLU A 170 -23.42 17.57 -55.22
CA GLU A 170 -22.97 16.21 -55.51
C GLU A 170 -21.54 16.18 -56.11
N GLU A 171 -21.23 17.03 -57.10
CA GLU A 171 -19.87 17.11 -57.66
C GLU A 171 -18.86 17.58 -56.61
N SER A 172 -19.26 18.53 -55.76
CA SER A 172 -18.43 19.02 -54.65
C SER A 172 -18.16 17.93 -53.61
N LEU A 173 -19.15 17.09 -53.28
CA LEU A 173 -18.99 15.96 -52.37
C LEU A 173 -18.07 14.88 -52.94
N LEU A 174 -18.22 14.54 -54.23
CA LEU A 174 -17.34 13.59 -54.91
C LEU A 174 -15.89 14.09 -54.99
N ALA A 175 -15.69 15.37 -55.27
CA ALA A 175 -14.36 16.00 -55.23
C ALA A 175 -13.76 15.98 -53.81
N LEU A 176 -14.57 16.21 -52.77
CA LEU A 176 -14.12 16.16 -51.38
C LEU A 176 -13.74 14.75 -50.94
N MET A 177 -14.49 13.71 -51.33
CA MET A 177 -14.14 12.32 -51.08
C MET A 177 -12.85 11.90 -51.80
N ALA A 178 -12.65 12.33 -53.06
CA ALA A 178 -11.42 12.09 -53.79
C ALA A 178 -10.20 12.76 -53.12
N ASN A 179 -10.34 14.04 -52.72
CA ASN A 179 -9.31 14.78 -52.01
C ASN A 179 -8.99 14.17 -50.64
N GLN A 180 -9.99 13.63 -49.92
CA GLN A 180 -9.77 12.98 -48.62
C GLN A 180 -9.01 11.65 -48.79
N GLN A 181 -9.29 10.88 -49.84
CA GLN A 181 -8.52 9.68 -50.18
C GLN A 181 -7.09 10.02 -50.63
N GLU A 182 -6.90 11.07 -51.43
CA GLU A 182 -5.57 11.53 -51.83
C GLU A 182 -4.76 12.01 -50.61
N ALA A 183 -5.39 12.73 -49.67
CA ALA A 183 -4.77 13.13 -48.41
C ALA A 183 -4.35 11.93 -47.53
N GLN A 184 -5.18 10.89 -47.45
CA GLN A 184 -4.82 9.65 -46.74
C GLN A 184 -3.63 8.93 -47.41
N LEU A 185 -3.63 8.81 -48.74
CA LEU A 185 -2.51 8.22 -49.48
C LEU A 185 -1.23 9.06 -49.35
N LYS A 186 -1.35 10.39 -49.28
CA LYS A 186 -0.24 11.32 -49.07
C LYS A 186 0.33 11.22 -47.66
N ALA A 187 -0.50 11.10 -46.62
CA ALA A 187 -0.05 10.86 -45.25
C ALA A 187 0.76 9.55 -45.15
N ILE A 188 0.25 8.45 -45.71
CA ILE A 188 0.95 7.15 -45.78
C ILE A 188 2.28 7.24 -46.57
N ALA A 189 2.37 8.15 -47.55
CA ALA A 189 3.61 8.39 -48.30
C ALA A 189 4.60 9.31 -47.56
N GLU A 190 4.11 10.26 -46.76
CA GLU A 190 4.94 11.17 -45.96
C GLU A 190 5.53 10.47 -44.72
N GLU A 191 4.81 9.52 -44.12
CA GLU A 191 5.34 8.58 -43.12
C GLU A 191 6.52 7.74 -43.65
N ARG A 192 6.57 7.47 -44.97
CA ARG A 192 7.73 6.83 -45.62
C ARG A 192 8.91 7.79 -45.89
N GLY A 193 8.67 9.10 -45.91
CA GLY A 193 9.64 10.12 -46.31
C GLY A 193 10.49 10.69 -45.16
N ALA A 194 9.97 10.71 -43.94
CA ALA A 194 10.60 11.38 -42.79
C ALA A 194 11.84 10.65 -42.21
N GLY A 195 12.17 9.44 -42.67
CA GLY A 195 13.20 8.57 -42.08
C GLY A 195 14.64 8.74 -42.60
N ALA A 196 14.92 9.72 -43.47
CA ALA A 196 16.23 9.89 -44.13
C ALA A 196 17.01 11.12 -43.62
N GLY A 197 17.09 11.30 -42.29
CA GLY A 197 17.94 12.30 -41.64
C GLY A 197 19.13 11.64 -40.94
N GLU A 198 20.35 11.90 -41.41
CA GLU A 198 21.57 11.45 -40.73
C GLU A 198 21.74 12.18 -39.38
N ASN A 199 21.55 11.48 -38.25
CA ASN A 199 22.30 11.76 -37.01
C ASN A 199 22.06 10.71 -35.90
N GLY A 200 23.15 10.36 -35.19
CA GLY A 200 23.13 9.99 -33.77
C GLY A 200 22.43 8.70 -33.35
N GLY A 201 23.20 7.62 -33.19
CA GLY A 201 22.70 6.31 -32.77
C GLY A 201 21.86 6.29 -31.48
N GLY A 202 20.63 5.79 -31.61
CA GLY A 202 19.76 5.34 -30.53
C GLY A 202 18.60 4.55 -31.11
N LYS A 203 18.53 3.23 -30.85
CA LYS A 203 17.39 2.41 -31.30
C LYS A 203 16.15 2.77 -30.50
N ARG A 204 15.25 3.57 -31.09
CA ARG A 204 13.84 3.63 -30.70
C ARG A 204 13.05 2.77 -31.68
N ASP A 205 12.24 1.85 -31.16
CA ASP A 205 11.27 1.11 -31.97
C ASP A 205 10.11 2.05 -32.32
N GLY A 206 10.16 2.62 -33.53
CA GLY A 206 9.09 3.45 -34.08
C GLY A 206 7.84 2.62 -34.45
N PRO A 207 6.73 3.28 -34.82
CA PRO A 207 5.51 2.59 -35.24
C PRO A 207 5.80 1.59 -36.36
N ARG A 208 5.25 0.38 -36.23
CA ARG A 208 5.50 -0.71 -37.19
C ARG A 208 5.08 -0.26 -38.60
N PRO A 209 5.91 -0.49 -39.64
CA PRO A 209 5.51 -0.21 -41.00
C PRO A 209 4.27 -1.04 -41.37
N CYS A 210 3.26 -0.41 -41.98
CA CYS A 210 2.07 -1.11 -42.45
C CYS A 210 2.44 -2.34 -43.30
N ASP A 211 1.83 -3.48 -42.97
CA ASP A 211 2.09 -4.75 -43.65
C ASP A 211 1.83 -4.60 -45.16
N PRO A 212 2.81 -4.90 -46.04
CA PRO A 212 2.60 -4.94 -47.48
C PRO A 212 1.41 -5.81 -47.91
N ALA A 213 1.07 -6.85 -47.14
CA ALA A 213 -0.11 -7.68 -47.39
C ALA A 213 -1.43 -6.93 -47.13
N GLU A 214 -1.47 -5.98 -46.20
CA GLU A 214 -2.64 -5.15 -45.94
C GLU A 214 -2.85 -4.10 -47.05
N VAL A 215 -1.77 -3.49 -47.54
CA VAL A 215 -1.81 -2.58 -48.70
C VAL A 215 -2.31 -3.31 -49.96
N GLU A 216 -1.82 -4.52 -50.22
CA GLU A 216 -2.28 -5.37 -51.33
C GLU A 216 -3.73 -5.84 -51.12
N ARG A 217 -4.17 -6.11 -49.88
CA ARG A 217 -5.58 -6.43 -49.55
C ARG A 217 -6.51 -5.27 -49.89
N LEU A 218 -6.14 -4.05 -49.51
CA LEU A 218 -6.90 -2.84 -49.80
C LEU A 218 -6.99 -2.57 -51.32
N ARG A 219 -5.88 -2.76 -52.05
CA ARG A 219 -5.85 -2.66 -53.51
C ARG A 219 -6.82 -3.62 -54.18
N ARG A 220 -6.84 -4.90 -53.77
CA ARG A 220 -7.79 -5.89 -54.30
C ARG A 220 -9.25 -5.58 -53.96
N GLN A 221 -9.51 -5.04 -52.77
CA GLN A 221 -10.86 -4.57 -52.41
C GLN A 221 -11.30 -3.40 -53.30
N GLN A 222 -10.39 -2.47 -53.64
CA GLN A 222 -10.67 -1.38 -54.59
C GLN A 222 -10.96 -1.90 -56.00
N GLU A 223 -10.17 -2.86 -56.49
CA GLU A 223 -10.38 -3.50 -57.81
C GLU A 223 -11.70 -4.28 -57.87
N GLU A 224 -12.10 -4.98 -56.79
CA GLU A 224 -13.40 -5.66 -56.70
C GLU A 224 -14.58 -4.67 -56.68
N VAL A 225 -14.46 -3.56 -55.96
CA VAL A 225 -15.48 -2.50 -55.94
C VAL A 225 -15.65 -1.87 -57.33
N GLN A 226 -14.55 -1.61 -58.05
CA GLN A 226 -14.61 -1.08 -59.41
C GLN A 226 -15.30 -2.06 -60.37
N GLN A 227 -14.92 -3.34 -60.35
CA GLN A 227 -15.57 -4.37 -61.18
C GLN A 227 -17.07 -4.51 -60.89
N ARG A 228 -17.48 -4.33 -59.63
CA ARG A 228 -18.90 -4.31 -59.24
C ARG A 228 -19.63 -3.07 -59.75
N LEU A 229 -18.99 -1.90 -59.80
CA LEU A 229 -19.57 -0.67 -60.35
C LEU A 229 -19.75 -0.75 -61.87
N ASP A 230 -18.77 -1.27 -62.59
CA ASP A 230 -18.80 -1.40 -64.06
C ASP A 230 -19.95 -2.30 -64.57
N GLY A 231 -20.50 -3.17 -63.72
CA GLY A 231 -21.62 -4.05 -64.03
C GLY A 231 -23.03 -3.51 -63.71
N LEU A 232 -23.15 -2.30 -63.14
CA LEU A 232 -24.44 -1.72 -62.74
C LEU A 232 -25.12 -0.92 -63.87
N THR A 233 -26.45 -0.98 -63.92
CA THR A 233 -27.22 -0.07 -64.78
C THR A 233 -27.23 1.36 -64.21
N PRO A 234 -27.46 2.41 -65.04
CA PRO A 234 -27.54 3.79 -64.55
C PRO A 234 -28.56 3.99 -63.42
N GLU A 235 -29.68 3.26 -63.45
CA GLU A 235 -30.71 3.26 -62.40
C GLU A 235 -30.20 2.67 -61.08
N GLN A 236 -29.39 1.60 -61.15
CA GLN A 236 -28.76 0.98 -59.98
C GLN A 236 -27.68 1.88 -59.38
N ILE A 237 -26.91 2.60 -60.21
CA ILE A 237 -25.94 3.60 -59.76
C ILE A 237 -26.63 4.75 -59.04
N GLN A 238 -27.75 5.27 -59.57
CA GLN A 238 -28.57 6.29 -58.90
C GLN A 238 -29.16 5.80 -57.57
N LEU A 239 -29.66 4.57 -57.50
CA LEU A 239 -30.12 3.98 -56.25
C LEU A 239 -28.98 3.77 -55.23
N LEU A 240 -27.77 3.46 -55.70
CA LEU A 240 -26.58 3.33 -54.86
C LEU A 240 -26.16 4.69 -54.28
N LYS A 241 -26.12 5.74 -55.11
CA LYS A 241 -25.88 7.14 -54.69
C LYS A 241 -26.85 7.55 -53.58
N LEU A 242 -28.16 7.42 -53.80
CA LEU A 242 -29.19 7.81 -52.83
C LEU A 242 -29.03 7.06 -51.49
N LYS A 243 -28.73 5.75 -51.53
CA LYS A 243 -28.46 4.96 -50.31
C LYS A 243 -27.18 5.39 -49.59
N LEU A 244 -26.15 5.80 -50.34
CA LEU A 244 -24.88 6.25 -49.77
C LEU A 244 -25.03 7.65 -49.15
N GLN A 245 -25.76 8.56 -49.78
CA GLN A 245 -26.15 9.84 -49.21
C GLN A 245 -26.96 9.67 -47.91
N GLN A 246 -28.03 8.87 -47.92
CA GLN A 246 -28.84 8.57 -46.73
C GLN A 246 -27.99 7.99 -45.59
N ARG A 247 -27.02 7.12 -45.92
CA ARG A 247 -26.09 6.56 -44.93
C ARG A 247 -25.14 7.63 -44.37
N LEU A 248 -24.64 8.55 -45.21
CA LEU A 248 -23.79 9.66 -44.78
C LEU A 248 -24.55 10.64 -43.87
N GLU A 249 -25.78 11.00 -44.23
CA GLU A 249 -26.67 11.85 -43.42
C GLU A 249 -26.98 11.21 -42.07
N GLN A 250 -27.24 9.89 -42.03
CA GLN A 250 -27.39 9.15 -40.77
C GLN A 250 -26.10 9.17 -39.95
N GLN A 251 -24.94 8.88 -40.56
CA GLN A 251 -23.64 8.90 -39.86
C GLN A 251 -23.30 10.30 -39.31
N LEU A 252 -23.61 11.37 -40.04
CA LEU A 252 -23.43 12.74 -39.58
C LEU A 252 -24.39 13.09 -38.42
N THR A 253 -25.63 12.59 -38.48
CA THR A 253 -26.62 12.75 -37.40
C THR A 253 -26.19 12.00 -36.13
N ASP A 254 -25.73 10.76 -36.27
CA ASP A 254 -25.20 9.95 -35.16
C ASP A 254 -23.95 10.60 -34.56
N PHE A 255 -23.03 11.10 -35.38
CA PHE A 255 -21.83 11.81 -34.95
C PHE A 255 -22.18 13.09 -34.17
N ASN A 256 -23.05 13.94 -34.72
CA ASN A 256 -23.50 15.15 -34.04
C ASN A 256 -24.25 14.84 -32.73
N THR A 257 -24.95 13.71 -32.65
CA THR A 257 -25.61 13.26 -31.41
C THR A 257 -24.59 12.84 -30.36
N ARG A 258 -23.53 12.11 -30.75
CA ARG A 258 -22.43 11.75 -29.84
C ARG A 258 -21.64 12.96 -29.36
N MET A 259 -21.30 13.90 -30.26
CA MET A 259 -20.62 15.14 -29.89
C MET A 259 -21.44 15.98 -28.90
N LYS A 260 -22.77 16.03 -29.06
CA LYS A 260 -23.67 16.71 -28.11
C LYS A 260 -23.77 15.99 -26.77
N ALA A 261 -23.80 14.65 -26.76
CA ALA A 261 -23.75 13.88 -25.52
C ALA A 261 -22.44 14.14 -24.77
N GLN A 262 -21.29 14.01 -25.44
CA GLN A 262 -19.98 14.29 -24.87
C GLN A 262 -19.86 15.74 -24.34
N GLN A 263 -20.43 16.74 -25.04
CA GLN A 263 -20.49 18.11 -24.55
C GLN A 263 -21.36 18.28 -23.30
N ALA A 264 -22.50 17.57 -23.22
CA ALA A 264 -23.35 17.59 -22.04
C ALA A 264 -22.69 16.88 -20.85
N ASP A 265 -22.00 15.76 -21.09
CA ASP A 265 -21.27 15.01 -20.07
C ASP A 265 -20.12 15.87 -19.48
N MET A 266 -19.31 16.51 -20.33
CA MET A 266 -18.26 17.46 -19.89
C MET A 266 -18.84 18.67 -19.13
N GLN A 267 -20.02 19.18 -19.50
CA GLN A 267 -20.68 20.26 -18.77
C GLN A 267 -21.18 19.80 -17.40
N ALA A 268 -21.76 18.59 -17.31
CA ALA A 268 -22.20 18.02 -16.04
C ALA A 268 -21.03 17.74 -15.08
N GLU A 269 -19.89 17.26 -15.61
CA GLU A 269 -18.66 17.05 -14.84
C GLU A 269 -18.10 18.38 -14.30
N ALA A 270 -18.05 19.43 -15.13
CA ALA A 270 -17.61 20.77 -14.71
C ALA A 270 -18.54 21.41 -13.66
N GLU A 271 -19.87 21.31 -13.82
CA GLU A 271 -20.83 21.76 -12.81
C GLU A 271 -20.69 20.98 -11.48
N GLU A 272 -20.40 19.68 -11.55
CA GLU A 272 -20.14 18.89 -10.35
C GLU A 272 -18.80 19.24 -9.68
N GLU A 273 -17.74 19.50 -10.45
CA GLU A 273 -16.47 19.97 -9.90
C GLU A 273 -16.59 21.35 -9.24
N GLU A 274 -17.31 22.30 -9.83
CA GLU A 274 -17.59 23.60 -9.20
C GLU A 274 -18.32 23.41 -7.87
N ARG A 275 -19.32 22.51 -7.83
CA ARG A 275 -20.04 22.13 -6.61
C ARG A 275 -19.10 21.53 -5.54
N ARG A 276 -18.21 20.60 -5.92
CA ARG A 276 -17.18 20.02 -5.03
C ARG A 276 -16.20 21.09 -4.53
N ALA A 277 -15.78 22.02 -5.38
CA ALA A 277 -14.90 23.13 -5.01
C ALA A 277 -15.57 24.09 -3.99
N ALA A 278 -16.84 24.43 -4.22
CA ALA A 278 -17.62 25.26 -3.30
C ALA A 278 -17.83 24.60 -1.93
N GLU A 279 -18.08 23.28 -1.89
CA GLU A 279 -18.18 22.56 -0.61
C GLU A 279 -16.83 22.48 0.13
N ARG A 280 -15.73 22.19 -0.58
CA ARG A 280 -14.37 22.22 -0.02
C ARG A 280 -14.05 23.60 0.60
N ALA A 281 -14.41 24.68 -0.09
CA ALA A 281 -14.26 26.05 0.41
C ALA A 281 -15.12 26.33 1.67
N ARG A 282 -16.37 25.84 1.71
CA ARG A 282 -17.25 25.98 2.88
C ARG A 282 -16.71 25.23 4.10
N ARG A 283 -16.34 23.95 3.94
CA ARG A 283 -15.74 23.11 5.01
C ARG A 283 -14.46 23.75 5.57
N LYS A 284 -13.61 24.33 4.71
CA LYS A 284 -12.41 25.08 5.12
C LYS A 284 -12.76 26.31 5.97
N ALA A 285 -13.71 27.14 5.53
CA ALA A 285 -14.13 28.33 6.27
C ALA A 285 -14.75 28.00 7.64
N GLU A 286 -15.58 26.95 7.73
CA GLU A 286 -16.12 26.44 9.00
C GLU A 286 -14.99 25.97 9.95
N ALA A 287 -14.00 25.24 9.43
CA ALA A 287 -12.89 24.73 10.21
C ALA A 287 -11.95 25.84 10.70
N ASP A 288 -11.64 26.83 9.86
CA ASP A 288 -10.84 28.01 10.22
C ASP A 288 -11.56 28.87 11.28
N ALA A 289 -12.88 29.05 11.17
CA ALA A 289 -13.69 29.76 12.17
C ALA A 289 -13.68 29.06 13.55
N ALA A 290 -13.65 27.73 13.58
CA ALA A 290 -13.57 26.93 14.81
C ALA A 290 -12.15 26.87 15.43
N ARG A 291 -11.12 27.34 14.71
CA ARG A 291 -9.70 27.19 15.10
C ARG A 291 -9.33 27.91 16.41
N PRO A 292 -9.75 29.17 16.68
CA PRO A 292 -9.38 29.86 17.93
C PRO A 292 -9.97 29.19 19.18
N ALA A 293 -11.18 28.63 19.07
CA ALA A 293 -11.81 27.91 20.18
C ALA A 293 -11.08 26.58 20.48
N ARG A 294 -10.68 25.83 19.44
CA ARG A 294 -9.84 24.64 19.58
C ARG A 294 -8.48 24.95 20.21
N GLN A 295 -7.81 26.02 19.76
CA GLN A 295 -6.55 26.45 20.34
C GLN A 295 -6.69 26.85 21.82
N ALA A 296 -7.73 27.59 22.19
CA ALA A 296 -7.97 27.96 23.59
C ALA A 296 -8.27 26.74 24.48
N ALA A 297 -8.98 25.73 23.97
CA ALA A 297 -9.21 24.48 24.67
C ALA A 297 -7.90 23.67 24.85
N TYR A 298 -7.07 23.59 23.80
CA TYR A 298 -5.75 22.97 23.85
C TYR A 298 -4.82 23.66 24.86
N GLU A 299 -4.76 24.99 24.86
CA GLU A 299 -3.98 25.77 25.82
C GLU A 299 -4.45 25.53 27.26
N GLN A 300 -5.77 25.38 27.49
CA GLN A 300 -6.31 25.00 28.80
C GLN A 300 -5.99 23.56 29.21
N GLU A 301 -6.05 22.59 28.29
CA GLU A 301 -5.68 21.19 28.57
C GLU A 301 -4.17 21.07 28.87
N LEU A 302 -3.32 21.79 28.12
CA LEU A 302 -1.88 21.89 28.38
C LEU A 302 -1.61 22.52 29.75
N LEU A 303 -2.29 23.62 30.08
CA LEU A 303 -2.16 24.27 31.38
C LEU A 303 -2.62 23.33 32.51
N ALA A 304 -3.72 22.60 32.34
CA ALA A 304 -4.22 21.65 33.32
C ALA A 304 -3.25 20.45 33.52
N ALA A 305 -2.68 19.91 32.44
CA ALA A 305 -1.68 18.85 32.50
C ALA A 305 -0.40 19.30 33.22
N VAL A 306 0.03 20.55 33.02
CA VAL A 306 1.20 21.15 33.69
C VAL A 306 0.91 21.55 35.15
N LEU A 307 -0.33 21.92 35.48
CA LEU A 307 -0.74 22.38 36.82
C LEU A 307 -1.30 21.27 37.74
N LEU A 308 -1.52 20.05 37.23
CA LEU A 308 -1.69 18.88 38.09
C LEU A 308 -0.44 18.72 38.97
N PRO A 309 -0.59 18.40 40.28
CA PRO A 309 0.49 18.52 41.25
C PRO A 309 1.67 17.59 40.92
N GLY A 310 2.71 18.18 40.33
CA GLY A 310 3.83 17.46 39.73
C GLY A 310 4.69 16.68 40.73
N GLN A 311 5.32 15.63 40.20
CA GLN A 311 6.28 14.71 40.82
C GLN A 311 5.84 13.98 42.09
N LYS A 312 5.36 14.68 43.12
CA LYS A 312 5.09 14.07 44.43
C LYS A 312 4.05 12.95 44.38
N GLY A 313 2.99 13.10 43.58
CA GLY A 313 2.01 12.02 43.37
C GLY A 313 2.58 10.81 42.60
N LEU A 314 3.58 11.01 41.75
CA LEU A 314 4.26 9.95 41.00
C LEU A 314 5.30 9.23 41.87
N GLU A 315 6.03 9.99 42.70
CA GLU A 315 6.96 9.48 43.71
C GLU A 315 6.21 8.71 44.81
N ASP A 316 5.08 9.23 45.32
CA ASP A 316 4.25 8.54 46.29
C ASP A 316 3.61 7.27 45.69
N ALA A 317 3.20 7.28 44.41
CA ALA A 317 2.66 6.10 43.71
C ALA A 317 3.73 5.03 43.42
N THR A 318 4.93 5.43 43.00
CA THR A 318 6.05 4.48 42.79
C THR A 318 6.59 3.94 44.12
N ALA A 319 6.64 4.75 45.18
CA ALA A 319 6.96 4.29 46.53
C ALA A 319 5.89 3.32 47.07
N ALA A 320 4.59 3.57 46.81
CA ALA A 320 3.51 2.66 47.17
C ALA A 320 3.59 1.33 46.40
N ALA A 321 3.89 1.36 45.10
CA ALA A 321 4.07 0.16 44.28
C ALA A 321 5.30 -0.67 44.73
N ALA A 322 6.43 -0.01 45.00
CA ALA A 322 7.63 -0.66 45.53
C ALA A 322 7.41 -1.23 46.95
N GLY A 323 6.65 -0.54 47.78
CA GLY A 323 6.24 -1.01 49.11
C GLY A 323 5.30 -2.23 49.05
N ALA A 324 4.36 -2.23 48.10
CA ALA A 324 3.45 -3.36 47.89
C ALA A 324 4.19 -4.62 47.39
N ALA A 325 5.17 -4.46 46.49
CA ALA A 325 5.99 -5.57 46.00
C ALA A 325 6.87 -6.22 47.08
N ALA A 326 7.23 -5.47 48.14
CA ALA A 326 8.01 -5.99 49.27
C ALA A 326 7.14 -6.71 50.33
N ALA A 327 5.83 -6.46 50.34
CA ALA A 327 4.88 -7.06 51.29
C ALA A 327 4.23 -8.31 50.68
N GLY A 328 4.97 -9.42 50.63
CA GLY A 328 4.54 -10.71 50.05
C GLY A 328 3.41 -11.44 50.80
N GLY A 329 2.27 -10.79 50.99
CA GLY A 329 1.01 -11.42 51.37
C GLY A 329 0.11 -11.61 50.15
N GLU A 330 -0.59 -12.75 50.10
CA GLU A 330 -1.61 -13.04 49.08
C GLU A 330 -2.80 -12.08 49.24
N ALA A 331 -2.68 -10.87 48.69
CA ALA A 331 -3.81 -9.96 48.50
C ALA A 331 -4.76 -10.59 47.47
N GLY A 332 -6.00 -10.88 47.89
CA GLY A 332 -6.99 -11.51 47.00
C GLY A 332 -7.23 -10.69 45.73
N PRO A 333 -7.65 -11.34 44.62
CA PRO A 333 -7.73 -10.74 43.28
C PRO A 333 -8.68 -9.54 43.14
N GLU A 334 -9.46 -9.24 44.18
CA GLU A 334 -10.39 -8.11 44.26
C GLU A 334 -9.72 -6.80 44.75
N ALA A 335 -8.55 -6.88 45.41
CA ALA A 335 -7.80 -5.72 45.91
C ALA A 335 -6.87 -5.08 44.86
N ALA A 336 -6.54 -5.82 43.80
CA ALA A 336 -5.78 -5.32 42.65
C ALA A 336 -6.69 -4.61 41.61
N ALA A 337 -7.61 -3.78 42.10
CA ALA A 337 -8.32 -2.80 41.27
C ALA A 337 -7.31 -1.74 40.81
N ALA A 338 -6.51 -2.09 39.79
CA ALA A 338 -5.49 -1.23 39.21
C ALA A 338 -6.10 0.14 38.92
N ALA A 339 -5.44 1.20 39.43
CA ALA A 339 -5.94 2.57 39.30
C ALA A 339 -6.19 2.86 37.81
N ALA A 340 -7.46 3.02 37.45
CA ALA A 340 -7.86 3.11 36.05
C ALA A 340 -7.11 4.24 35.37
N LEU A 341 -6.51 3.95 34.20
CA LEU A 341 -5.75 4.94 33.45
C LEU A 341 -6.60 6.20 33.18
N PRO A 342 -5.99 7.39 33.20
CA PRO A 342 -6.74 8.63 33.01
C PRO A 342 -7.49 8.63 31.68
N THR A 343 -8.70 9.18 31.70
CA THR A 343 -9.49 9.40 30.49
C THR A 343 -8.89 10.56 29.70
N ILE A 344 -8.55 10.31 28.44
CA ILE A 344 -7.96 11.29 27.53
C ILE A 344 -8.95 11.69 26.43
N ALA A 345 -8.77 12.89 25.87
CA ALA A 345 -9.30 13.22 24.55
C ALA A 345 -8.46 12.51 23.48
N VAL A 346 -9.13 11.93 22.49
CA VAL A 346 -8.52 11.52 21.22
C VAL A 346 -9.43 11.88 20.06
N LYS A 347 -8.84 12.04 18.87
CA LYS A 347 -9.62 12.25 17.65
C LYS A 347 -9.96 10.91 16.98
N ALA A 348 -11.22 10.73 16.61
CA ALA A 348 -11.72 9.55 15.93
C ALA A 348 -12.16 9.88 14.50
N TRP A 349 -11.79 8.99 13.59
CA TRP A 349 -12.14 9.01 12.18
C TRP A 349 -13.24 7.96 11.95
N THR A 350 -14.32 8.35 11.29
CA THR A 350 -15.47 7.46 11.07
C THR A 350 -15.53 6.90 9.65
N GLY A 351 -14.58 7.23 8.78
CA GLY A 351 -14.51 6.73 7.39
C GLY A 351 -15.65 7.19 6.47
N ASP A 352 -16.54 8.06 6.97
CA ASP A 352 -17.69 8.60 6.24
C ASP A 352 -17.44 10.11 5.96
N SER A 353 -16.77 10.38 4.84
CA SER A 353 -16.44 11.74 4.38
C SER A 353 -17.42 12.31 3.34
N GLY A 354 -18.33 11.45 2.83
CA GLY A 354 -19.09 11.63 1.59
C GLY A 354 -18.48 10.87 0.39
N ASP A 355 -19.03 11.11 -0.80
CA ASP A 355 -18.67 10.40 -2.05
C ASP A 355 -17.21 10.64 -2.51
N ASP A 356 -16.56 11.71 -2.03
CA ASP A 356 -15.19 12.11 -2.41
C ASP A 356 -14.07 11.21 -1.83
N GLY A 357 -14.42 10.14 -1.11
CA GLY A 357 -13.46 9.12 -0.63
C GLY A 357 -12.96 9.33 0.80
N LEU A 358 -11.94 8.55 1.16
CA LEU A 358 -11.39 8.48 2.53
C LEU A 358 -10.37 9.61 2.75
N LEU A 359 -10.69 10.55 3.66
CA LEU A 359 -9.77 11.65 4.03
C LEU A 359 -8.74 11.16 5.06
N PHE A 360 -7.44 11.28 4.76
CA PHE A 360 -6.38 10.76 5.65
C PHE A 360 -5.80 11.87 6.55
N PRO A 361 -5.49 11.59 7.84
CA PRO A 361 -5.02 12.62 8.77
C PRO A 361 -3.75 13.34 8.34
N GLU A 362 -2.81 12.64 7.71
CA GLU A 362 -1.54 13.19 7.24
C GLU A 362 -1.68 14.18 6.07
N THR A 363 -2.77 14.08 5.29
CA THR A 363 -3.04 14.88 4.08
C THR A 363 -4.13 15.92 4.26
N ASP A 364 -5.23 15.60 4.93
CA ASP A 364 -6.50 16.34 4.77
C ASP A 364 -6.96 17.05 6.05
N ASP A 365 -6.63 16.49 7.21
CA ASP A 365 -7.03 17.03 8.50
C ASP A 365 -6.19 18.26 8.86
N LEU A 366 -6.81 19.43 9.07
CA LEU A 366 -6.08 20.68 9.28
C LEU A 366 -5.12 20.66 10.49
N ASP A 367 -5.41 19.83 11.50
CA ASP A 367 -4.59 19.74 12.72
C ASP A 367 -3.50 18.66 12.57
N PHE A 368 -3.80 17.55 11.87
CA PHE A 368 -2.90 16.40 11.71
C PHE A 368 -2.07 16.44 10.42
N LYS A 369 -2.43 17.27 9.44
CA LYS A 369 -1.71 17.41 8.17
C LYS A 369 -0.24 17.74 8.41
N ILE A 370 0.64 16.98 7.77
CA ILE A 370 2.09 17.16 7.90
C ILE A 370 2.53 18.31 7.00
N ALA A 371 3.29 19.26 7.54
CA ALA A 371 3.77 20.41 6.80
C ALA A 371 4.76 20.00 5.70
N GLY A 372 4.59 20.51 4.47
CA GLY A 372 5.42 20.16 3.31
C GLY A 372 5.17 18.77 2.72
N PHE A 373 4.29 17.96 3.29
CA PHE A 373 4.08 16.57 2.88
C PHE A 373 3.54 16.38 1.46
N SER A 374 2.75 17.33 0.97
CA SER A 374 2.27 17.38 -0.40
C SER A 374 3.26 18.01 -1.40
N ARG A 375 4.47 18.39 -0.97
CA ARG A 375 5.58 18.85 -1.84
C ARG A 375 6.60 17.74 -2.14
N ARG A 376 6.20 16.49 -1.91
CA ARG A 376 6.99 15.33 -2.29
C ARG A 376 6.39 14.76 -3.58
N PRO A 377 7.21 14.27 -4.51
CA PRO A 377 6.72 13.46 -5.62
C PRO A 377 5.72 12.43 -5.12
N ASN A 378 4.59 12.29 -5.81
CA ASN A 378 3.45 11.47 -5.42
C ASN A 378 3.75 9.96 -5.63
N VAL A 379 4.73 9.46 -4.86
CA VAL A 379 5.35 8.14 -4.96
C VAL A 379 5.20 7.37 -3.67
N ALA A 380 4.76 6.11 -3.75
CA ALA A 380 4.79 5.17 -2.64
C ALA A 380 5.75 3.99 -2.90
N LEU A 381 6.50 3.64 -1.86
CA LEU A 381 7.31 2.42 -1.80
C LEU A 381 6.47 1.31 -1.16
N CYS A 382 6.07 0.32 -1.95
CA CYS A 382 5.22 -0.79 -1.49
C CYS A 382 6.09 -2.03 -1.26
N LEU A 383 6.48 -2.27 0.00
CA LEU A 383 7.35 -3.36 0.41
C LEU A 383 6.53 -4.63 0.70
N GLY A 384 6.73 -5.65 -0.15
CA GLY A 384 6.04 -6.93 -0.09
C GLY A 384 6.51 -7.84 1.06
N GLY A 385 5.57 -8.58 1.64
CA GLY A 385 5.77 -9.32 2.89
C GLY A 385 6.56 -10.62 2.86
N GLY A 386 6.94 -11.11 1.67
CA GLY A 386 7.61 -12.41 1.48
C GLY A 386 6.70 -13.59 1.14
N GLY A 387 5.42 -13.31 0.87
CA GLY A 387 4.41 -14.32 0.54
C GLY A 387 3.98 -15.16 1.73
N SER A 388 2.67 -15.42 1.84
CA SER A 388 2.07 -16.20 2.95
C SER A 388 2.61 -17.63 3.09
N ALA A 389 3.30 -18.17 2.07
CA ALA A 389 3.90 -19.50 2.07
C ALA A 389 5.32 -19.58 2.66
N GLY A 390 5.94 -18.47 3.09
CA GLY A 390 7.33 -18.45 3.57
C GLY A 390 7.53 -18.65 5.08
N GLY A 391 6.50 -18.42 5.90
CA GLY A 391 6.61 -18.42 7.36
C GLY A 391 7.69 -17.47 7.90
N CYS A 392 8.31 -17.82 9.04
CA CYS A 392 9.42 -17.04 9.61
C CYS A 392 10.57 -16.84 8.61
N ALA A 393 10.94 -17.87 7.83
CA ALA A 393 12.00 -17.77 6.84
C ALA A 393 11.67 -16.72 5.75
N GLY A 394 10.43 -16.73 5.25
CA GLY A 394 9.93 -15.72 4.32
C GLY A 394 10.01 -14.31 4.88
N ALA A 395 9.65 -14.13 6.16
CA ALA A 395 9.74 -12.83 6.84
C ALA A 395 11.20 -12.34 6.97
N PHE A 396 12.14 -13.19 7.39
CA PHE A 396 13.56 -12.82 7.42
C PHE A 396 14.10 -12.41 6.05
N HIS A 397 13.77 -13.17 5.00
CA HIS A 397 14.20 -12.85 3.64
C HIS A 397 13.52 -11.61 3.06
N ALA A 398 12.25 -11.35 3.37
CA ALA A 398 11.55 -10.13 2.97
C ALA A 398 12.10 -8.89 3.67
N ALA A 399 12.44 -8.97 4.97
CA ALA A 399 13.11 -7.90 5.70
C ALA A 399 14.49 -7.58 5.09
N ALA A 400 15.26 -8.61 4.73
CA ALA A 400 16.56 -8.44 4.09
C ALA A 400 16.46 -7.89 2.66
N ALA A 401 15.52 -8.38 1.84
CA ALA A 401 15.27 -7.83 0.50
C ALA A 401 14.82 -6.36 0.57
N GLY A 402 13.93 -6.05 1.52
CA GLY A 402 13.53 -4.69 1.86
C GLY A 402 14.72 -3.79 2.21
N LEU A 403 15.63 -4.24 3.08
CA LEU A 403 16.86 -3.52 3.40
C LEU A 403 17.69 -3.23 2.14
N GLY A 404 17.81 -4.21 1.25
CA GLY A 404 18.47 -4.08 -0.05
C GLY A 404 17.86 -2.98 -0.93
N TRP A 405 16.54 -3.01 -1.12
CA TRP A 405 15.85 -1.97 -1.90
C TRP A 405 15.96 -0.59 -1.27
N LEU A 406 15.87 -0.47 0.07
CA LEU A 406 16.04 0.81 0.76
C LEU A 406 17.47 1.35 0.63
N ARG A 407 18.51 0.51 0.69
CA ARG A 407 19.90 0.90 0.38
C ARG A 407 20.05 1.42 -1.05
N ALA A 408 19.47 0.73 -2.03
CA ALA A 408 19.50 1.17 -3.43
C ALA A 408 18.77 2.51 -3.64
N LEU A 409 17.57 2.69 -3.07
CA LEU A 409 16.83 3.95 -3.12
C LEU A 409 17.55 5.10 -2.39
N HIS A 410 18.26 4.80 -1.30
CA HIS A 410 19.09 5.76 -0.58
C HIS A 410 20.30 6.18 -1.42
N GLN A 411 21.03 5.22 -2.00
CA GLN A 411 22.16 5.46 -2.91
C GLN A 411 21.76 6.26 -4.17
N LEU A 412 20.53 6.09 -4.67
CA LEU A 412 19.98 6.86 -5.78
C LEU A 412 19.41 8.23 -5.36
N GLY A 413 19.38 8.56 -4.08
CA GLY A 413 18.78 9.81 -3.57
C GLY A 413 17.25 9.88 -3.74
N LEU A 414 16.59 8.72 -3.89
CA LEU A 414 15.14 8.60 -4.10
C LEU A 414 14.38 8.29 -2.80
N LEU A 415 15.01 7.64 -1.82
CA LEU A 415 14.35 7.23 -0.57
C LEU A 415 13.71 8.43 0.17
N GLY A 416 14.45 9.52 0.36
CA GLY A 416 13.94 10.73 1.02
C GLY A 416 12.92 11.53 0.20
N LYS A 417 12.79 11.25 -1.11
CA LYS A 417 11.81 11.90 -1.99
C LYS A 417 10.43 11.25 -1.91
N ALA A 418 10.35 9.95 -1.64
CA ALA A 418 9.07 9.25 -1.66
C ALA A 418 8.11 9.79 -0.59
N GLN A 419 6.84 9.87 -0.94
CA GLN A 419 5.81 10.39 -0.05
C GLN A 419 5.42 9.34 0.98
N TYR A 420 5.27 8.07 0.58
CA TYR A 420 4.86 6.98 1.45
C TYR A 420 5.81 5.77 1.39
N ALA A 421 5.88 5.01 2.48
CA ALA A 421 6.46 3.67 2.51
C ALA A 421 5.51 2.73 3.25
N ALA A 422 4.97 1.74 2.53
CA ALA A 422 4.01 0.79 3.04
C ALA A 422 4.63 -0.61 3.18
N ALA A 423 4.42 -1.27 4.32
CA ALA A 423 4.73 -2.68 4.53
C ALA A 423 3.47 -3.53 4.37
N GLY A 424 3.54 -4.54 3.52
CA GLY A 424 2.71 -5.73 3.66
C GLY A 424 3.12 -6.52 4.90
N GLY A 425 2.32 -7.54 5.25
CA GLY A 425 2.57 -8.36 6.45
C GLY A 425 3.92 -9.07 6.47
N GLY A 426 4.24 -9.80 7.54
CA GLY A 426 5.51 -10.50 7.68
C GLY A 426 6.73 -9.56 7.78
N GLY A 427 7.73 -9.78 6.94
CA GLY A 427 9.08 -9.21 7.10
C GLY A 427 9.20 -7.71 6.83
N ALA A 428 8.39 -7.16 5.93
CA ALA A 428 8.46 -5.73 5.60
C ALA A 428 8.12 -4.84 6.81
N ALA A 429 7.20 -5.29 7.67
CA ALA A 429 6.86 -4.59 8.92
C ALA A 429 8.03 -4.57 9.92
N TRP A 430 8.82 -5.65 9.99
CA TRP A 430 10.00 -5.75 10.86
C TRP A 430 11.10 -4.75 10.49
N LEU A 431 11.12 -4.31 9.22
CA LEU A 431 12.06 -3.33 8.69
C LEU A 431 11.56 -1.89 8.92
N LEU A 432 10.27 -1.66 8.65
CA LEU A 432 9.65 -0.33 8.72
C LEU A 432 9.59 0.22 10.15
N GLY A 433 9.41 -0.63 11.17
CA GLY A 433 9.44 -0.18 12.57
C GLY A 433 10.77 0.47 12.99
N PRO A 434 11.89 -0.25 12.94
CA PRO A 434 13.21 0.31 13.26
C PRO A 434 13.60 1.50 12.40
N ILE A 435 13.44 1.41 11.07
CA ILE A 435 13.94 2.47 10.18
C ILE A 435 13.23 3.82 10.37
N TRP A 436 11.93 3.82 10.68
CA TRP A 436 11.18 5.06 10.78
C TRP A 436 11.10 5.67 12.17
N PHE A 437 11.35 4.91 13.24
CA PHE A 437 11.26 5.41 14.62
C PHE A 437 12.60 5.52 15.34
N HIS A 438 13.69 5.01 14.75
CA HIS A 438 15.03 5.17 15.32
C HIS A 438 15.44 6.65 15.42
N GLY A 439 16.18 7.00 16.50
CA GLY A 439 16.49 8.39 16.87
C GLY A 439 15.28 9.22 17.35
N GLY A 440 14.05 8.73 17.18
CA GLY A 440 12.80 9.43 17.48
C GLY A 440 12.37 9.43 18.95
N GLN A 441 13.18 8.88 19.86
CA GLN A 441 12.99 9.07 21.29
C GLN A 441 13.32 10.52 21.66
N GLN A 442 12.31 11.31 22.04
CA GLN A 442 12.61 12.57 22.72
C GLN A 442 13.22 12.28 24.10
N PRO A 443 14.26 13.02 24.54
CA PRO A 443 14.84 12.89 25.87
C PRO A 443 13.91 13.47 26.96
N GLY A 444 12.74 12.85 27.11
CA GLY A 444 11.67 13.24 28.02
C GLY A 444 11.75 12.57 29.39
N GLY A 445 12.72 12.98 30.20
CA GLY A 445 12.56 12.98 31.68
C GLY A 445 12.51 11.64 32.43
N SER A 446 13.61 10.88 32.47
CA SER A 446 13.88 9.93 33.59
C SER A 446 15.36 9.58 33.84
N GLY A 447 16.31 10.16 33.09
CA GLY A 447 17.74 9.86 33.23
C GLY A 447 18.50 10.85 34.12
N SER A 448 18.70 10.54 35.40
CA SER A 448 19.58 11.30 36.29
C SER A 448 21.07 11.04 35.99
N GLY A 449 21.54 11.50 34.83
CA GLY A 449 22.95 11.48 34.48
C GLY A 449 23.74 12.48 35.33
N SER A 450 24.35 12.04 36.43
CA SER A 450 25.17 12.87 37.31
C SER A 450 26.54 13.21 36.69
N GLY A 451 26.53 13.94 35.58
CA GLY A 451 27.72 14.52 34.97
C GLY A 451 28.18 15.76 35.74
N SER A 452 29.09 15.58 36.70
CA SER A 452 29.68 16.67 37.49
C SER A 452 30.69 17.50 36.67
N GLY A 453 30.20 18.24 35.67
CA GLY A 453 30.95 19.25 34.95
C GLY A 453 31.09 20.54 35.76
N ALA A 454 32.31 20.91 36.12
CA ALA A 454 32.57 22.07 36.99
C ALA A 454 32.18 23.40 36.33
N ALA A 455 31.40 24.22 37.05
CA ALA A 455 31.05 25.57 36.63
C ALA A 455 32.25 26.53 36.76
N GLY A 456 32.85 26.90 35.64
CA GLY A 456 33.79 28.03 35.56
C GLY A 456 33.02 29.35 35.42
N ALA A 457 32.98 30.16 36.49
CA ALA A 457 32.36 31.48 36.44
C ALA A 457 33.24 32.47 35.67
N GLY A 458 32.77 32.90 34.49
CA GLY A 458 33.36 33.98 33.70
C GLY A 458 32.37 35.13 33.55
N ASP A 459 32.48 36.14 34.41
CA ASP A 459 31.70 37.38 34.32
C ASP A 459 32.31 38.29 33.24
N GLY A 460 31.47 38.88 32.38
CA GLY A 460 31.91 39.50 31.13
C GLY A 460 30.79 40.07 30.28
N GLY A 461 30.14 41.13 30.77
CA GLY A 461 29.05 41.80 30.04
C GLY A 461 29.50 42.51 28.76
N GLY A 462 28.66 42.46 27.72
CA GLY A 462 28.84 43.19 26.46
C GLY A 462 27.56 43.17 25.63
N GLY A 463 26.81 44.28 25.64
CA GLY A 463 25.53 44.37 24.93
C GLY A 463 25.71 44.50 23.41
N GLY A 464 25.12 43.57 22.66
CA GLY A 464 25.05 43.59 21.20
C GLY A 464 23.79 42.89 20.70
N ALA A 465 22.70 43.64 20.56
CA ALA A 465 21.38 43.10 20.22
C ALA A 465 21.04 43.26 18.72
N GLY A 466 20.42 42.23 18.13
CA GLY A 466 19.72 42.30 16.85
C GLY A 466 20.54 41.96 15.61
N GLY A 467 20.50 40.70 15.16
CA GLY A 467 20.97 40.32 13.82
C GLY A 467 21.22 38.83 13.57
N ALA A 468 21.62 38.05 14.58
CA ALA A 468 22.16 36.70 14.38
C ALA A 468 21.14 35.54 14.27
N GLY A 469 19.83 35.80 14.44
CA GLY A 469 18.83 34.74 14.64
C GLY A 469 18.59 33.81 13.43
N ALA A 470 18.44 34.37 12.23
CA ALA A 470 18.03 33.59 11.05
C ALA A 470 19.13 32.64 10.54
N ALA A 471 20.40 33.07 10.58
CA ALA A 471 21.53 32.23 10.18
C ALA A 471 21.75 31.03 11.12
N GLY A 472 21.37 31.16 12.40
CA GLY A 472 21.42 30.05 13.36
C GLY A 472 20.40 28.96 13.07
N ALA A 473 19.17 29.31 12.68
CA ALA A 473 18.11 28.35 12.40
C ALA A 473 18.44 27.44 11.20
N ALA A 474 18.85 28.02 10.06
CA ALA A 474 19.23 27.25 8.87
C ALA A 474 20.44 26.32 9.14
N GLY A 475 21.41 26.77 9.96
CA GLY A 475 22.53 25.92 10.37
C GLY A 475 22.12 24.76 11.28
N GLN A 476 21.13 24.95 12.15
CA GLN A 476 20.58 23.89 13.00
C GLN A 476 19.79 22.85 12.18
N GLU A 477 18.96 23.28 11.22
CA GLU A 477 18.24 22.39 10.32
C GLU A 477 19.22 21.53 9.48
N GLN A 478 20.25 22.16 8.91
CA GLN A 478 21.26 21.42 8.14
C GLN A 478 22.06 20.44 9.02
N GLN A 479 22.41 20.82 10.25
CA GLN A 479 23.10 19.93 11.18
C GLN A 479 22.20 18.75 11.61
N GLN A 480 20.91 19.00 11.86
CA GLN A 480 19.94 17.96 12.18
C GLN A 480 19.76 16.99 11.00
N GLN A 481 19.66 17.50 9.77
CA GLN A 481 19.57 16.67 8.56
C GLN A 481 20.82 15.81 8.36
N GLN A 482 22.03 16.37 8.58
CA GLN A 482 23.28 15.60 8.51
C GLN A 482 23.36 14.51 9.59
N GLN A 483 22.88 14.79 10.82
CA GLN A 483 22.82 13.80 11.89
C GLN A 483 21.82 12.68 11.55
N GLN A 484 20.64 13.04 11.03
CA GLN A 484 19.62 12.10 10.56
C GLN A 484 20.15 11.20 9.44
N GLU A 485 20.84 11.78 8.46
CA GLU A 485 21.43 11.06 7.34
C GLU A 485 22.54 10.09 7.78
N ALA A 486 23.40 10.51 8.72
CA ALA A 486 24.43 9.64 9.30
C ALA A 486 23.84 8.46 10.07
N VAL A 487 22.76 8.71 10.83
CA VAL A 487 22.00 7.67 11.57
C VAL A 487 21.28 6.72 10.62
N LEU A 488 20.70 7.22 9.53
CA LEU A 488 20.10 6.40 8.48
C LEU A 488 21.15 5.51 7.78
N ALA A 489 22.33 6.05 7.49
CA ALA A 489 23.44 5.30 6.91
C ALA A 489 23.99 4.22 7.87
N GLU A 490 24.11 4.50 9.17
CA GLU A 490 24.48 3.51 10.20
C GLU A 490 23.48 2.33 10.23
N LEU A 491 22.19 2.65 10.17
CA LEU A 491 21.07 1.72 10.24
C LEU A 491 20.90 0.88 8.96
N LEU A 492 20.99 1.48 7.78
CA LEU A 492 21.03 0.77 6.49
C LEU A 492 22.31 -0.08 6.38
N GLY A 493 23.41 0.38 6.96
CA GLY A 493 24.71 -0.29 6.95
C GLY A 493 25.49 -0.04 5.66
N ALA A 494 26.32 -1.01 5.27
CA ALA A 494 27.11 -0.90 4.04
C ALA A 494 26.22 -0.73 2.79
N PRO A 495 26.68 0.00 1.76
CA PRO A 495 26.01 0.02 0.45
C PRO A 495 25.85 -1.38 -0.14
N ALA A 496 24.92 -1.50 -1.07
CA ALA A 496 24.73 -2.73 -1.83
C ALA A 496 26.01 -3.15 -2.57
N ARG A 497 26.35 -4.44 -2.49
CA ARG A 497 27.52 -5.01 -3.16
C ARG A 497 27.16 -5.51 -4.56
N ALA A 498 28.11 -5.42 -5.49
CA ALA A 498 28.03 -6.19 -6.74
C ALA A 498 28.20 -7.70 -6.44
N PRO A 499 27.64 -8.61 -7.25
CA PRO A 499 27.73 -10.05 -6.97
C PRO A 499 29.18 -10.55 -6.86
N GLU A 500 30.09 -10.03 -7.69
CA GLU A 500 31.53 -10.33 -7.62
C GLU A 500 32.22 -9.89 -6.32
N GLU A 501 31.62 -8.94 -5.57
CA GLU A 501 32.11 -8.45 -4.28
C GLU A 501 31.51 -9.22 -3.09
N CYS A 502 30.53 -10.10 -3.32
CA CYS A 502 29.87 -10.89 -2.28
C CYS A 502 30.70 -12.11 -1.84
N SER A 503 31.96 -11.93 -1.42
CA SER A 503 32.76 -13.01 -0.79
C SER A 503 32.22 -13.35 0.60
N LEU A 504 32.54 -14.53 1.14
CA LEU A 504 32.04 -14.93 2.46
C LEU A 504 32.52 -14.00 3.57
N GLU A 505 33.75 -13.48 3.44
CA GLU A 505 34.32 -12.46 4.32
C GLU A 505 33.61 -11.10 4.15
N ALA A 506 33.36 -10.66 2.92
CA ALA A 506 32.71 -9.37 2.64
C ALA A 506 31.24 -9.33 3.08
N LEU A 507 30.53 -10.46 2.94
CA LEU A 507 29.16 -10.63 3.43
C LEU A 507 29.14 -10.67 4.97
N GLN A 508 30.07 -11.38 5.60
CA GLN A 508 30.20 -11.41 7.07
C GLN A 508 30.47 -10.02 7.65
N GLY A 509 31.39 -9.28 7.04
CA GLY A 509 31.77 -7.93 7.46
C GLY A 509 30.67 -6.87 7.32
N ALA A 510 29.53 -7.18 6.67
CA ALA A 510 28.40 -6.25 6.56
C ALA A 510 27.66 -6.03 7.89
N ALA A 511 27.81 -6.93 8.88
CA ALA A 511 27.33 -6.70 10.24
C ALA A 511 28.31 -5.93 11.13
N ASP A 512 29.59 -5.85 10.76
CA ASP A 512 30.68 -5.35 11.62
C ASP A 512 30.75 -3.80 11.70
N THR A 513 29.71 -3.09 11.26
CA THR A 513 29.59 -1.62 11.24
C THR A 513 29.35 -1.01 12.64
N GLY A 514 30.05 -1.49 13.66
CA GLY A 514 29.91 -1.03 15.04
C GLY A 514 28.72 -1.62 15.82
N GLY A 515 28.14 -2.73 15.34
CA GLY A 515 27.08 -3.46 16.06
C GLY A 515 25.68 -2.84 15.98
N ARG A 516 25.45 -1.96 15.00
CA ARG A 516 24.19 -1.22 14.80
C ARG A 516 23.66 -1.24 13.37
N SER A 517 24.11 -2.12 12.47
CA SER A 517 23.37 -2.29 11.21
C SER A 517 22.05 -3.04 11.47
N TYR A 518 20.98 -2.68 10.75
CA TYR A 518 19.72 -3.43 10.79
C TYR A 518 19.94 -4.89 10.40
N LEU A 519 20.87 -5.17 9.49
CA LEU A 519 21.28 -6.52 9.11
C LEU A 519 21.80 -7.33 10.31
N GLY A 520 22.74 -6.79 11.08
CA GLY A 520 23.32 -7.49 12.24
C GLY A 520 22.27 -7.81 13.30
N LEU A 521 21.33 -6.88 13.53
CA LEU A 521 20.15 -7.08 14.36
C LEU A 521 19.24 -8.18 13.82
N LEU A 522 18.88 -8.12 12.53
CA LEU A 522 18.00 -9.10 11.88
C LEU A 522 18.60 -10.52 11.96
N ALA A 523 19.92 -10.66 11.71
CA ALA A 523 20.65 -11.91 11.87
C ALA A 523 20.67 -12.39 13.34
N GLY A 524 20.85 -11.48 14.30
CA GLY A 524 20.75 -11.77 15.73
C GLY A 524 19.36 -12.25 16.17
N ALA A 525 18.30 -11.76 15.52
CA ALA A 525 16.91 -12.11 15.81
C ALA A 525 16.48 -13.50 15.27
N VAL A 526 17.24 -14.09 14.33
CA VAL A 526 16.94 -15.40 13.72
C VAL A 526 16.75 -16.51 14.75
N ALA A 527 17.70 -16.65 15.69
CA ALA A 527 17.65 -17.68 16.73
C ALA A 527 16.53 -17.47 17.77
N PRO A 528 16.38 -16.29 18.42
CA PRO A 528 15.34 -16.08 19.41
C PRO A 528 13.93 -16.10 18.81
N LEU A 529 13.69 -15.50 17.64
CA LEU A 529 12.36 -15.55 17.00
C LEU A 529 12.04 -16.93 16.44
N GLY A 530 13.01 -17.63 15.85
CA GLY A 530 12.82 -19.03 15.41
C GLY A 530 12.50 -19.96 16.58
N GLY A 531 13.24 -19.86 17.69
CA GLY A 531 12.99 -20.63 18.91
C GLY A 531 11.66 -20.27 19.58
N LEU A 532 11.30 -18.98 19.62
CA LEU A 532 9.99 -18.53 20.11
C LEU A 532 8.86 -19.08 19.25
N ALA A 533 8.94 -18.95 17.92
CA ALA A 533 7.90 -19.43 17.02
C ALA A 533 7.70 -20.95 17.15
N ALA A 534 8.78 -21.72 17.33
CA ALA A 534 8.74 -23.15 17.61
C ALA A 534 8.18 -23.50 19.02
N ARG A 535 8.35 -22.63 20.03
CA ARG A 535 7.70 -22.79 21.34
C ARG A 535 6.20 -22.51 21.27
N LEU A 536 5.83 -21.39 20.64
CA LEU A 536 4.45 -20.98 20.43
C LEU A 536 3.67 -22.01 19.58
N ALA A 537 4.36 -22.77 18.73
CA ALA A 537 3.82 -23.97 18.07
C ALA A 537 3.22 -24.98 19.05
N ALA A 538 4.05 -25.44 19.97
CA ALA A 538 3.69 -26.46 20.94
C ALA A 538 2.62 -25.95 21.92
N GLU A 539 2.69 -24.68 22.31
CA GLU A 539 1.72 -24.03 23.19
C GLU A 539 0.35 -23.87 22.50
N ALA A 540 0.30 -23.37 21.26
CA ALA A 540 -0.95 -23.23 20.50
C ALA A 540 -1.65 -24.59 20.28
N ALA A 541 -0.88 -25.63 19.96
CA ALA A 541 -1.38 -26.99 19.79
C ALA A 541 -1.90 -27.63 21.09
N ALA A 542 -1.39 -27.20 22.26
CA ALA A 542 -1.76 -27.77 23.56
C ALA A 542 -2.88 -27.00 24.29
N ALA A 543 -2.87 -25.66 24.21
CA ALA A 543 -3.70 -24.80 25.05
C ALA A 543 -4.96 -24.24 24.35
N GLY A 544 -4.98 -24.16 23.02
CA GLY A 544 -6.09 -23.58 22.24
C GLY A 544 -6.26 -22.05 22.39
N GLY A 545 -5.47 -21.39 23.24
CA GLY A 545 -5.47 -19.94 23.43
C GLY A 545 -4.64 -19.21 22.39
N SER A 546 -5.28 -18.43 21.52
CA SER A 546 -4.59 -17.61 20.50
C SER A 546 -4.05 -16.27 21.04
N GLU A 547 -4.66 -15.74 22.11
CA GLU A 547 -4.28 -14.45 22.72
C GLU A 547 -2.88 -14.46 23.33
N GLU A 548 -2.60 -15.41 24.23
CA GLU A 548 -1.31 -15.55 24.91
C GLU A 548 -0.18 -15.76 23.89
N VAL A 549 -0.45 -16.53 22.83
CA VAL A 549 0.46 -16.75 21.71
C VAL A 549 0.76 -15.45 20.96
N ALA A 550 -0.26 -14.65 20.62
CA ALA A 550 -0.07 -13.38 19.94
C ALA A 550 0.62 -12.33 20.83
N ALA A 551 0.35 -12.32 22.14
CA ALA A 551 1.01 -11.45 23.10
C ALA A 551 2.49 -11.83 23.27
N ALA A 552 2.80 -13.11 23.46
CA ALA A 552 4.17 -13.61 23.56
C ALA A 552 4.96 -13.40 22.25
N TRP A 553 4.32 -13.53 21.08
CA TRP A 553 4.92 -13.15 19.81
C TRP A 553 5.25 -11.65 19.73
N SER A 554 4.33 -10.80 20.18
CA SER A 554 4.53 -9.34 20.21
C SER A 554 5.66 -8.93 21.15
N GLN A 555 5.77 -9.57 22.31
CA GLN A 555 6.90 -9.42 23.21
C GLN A 555 8.22 -9.87 22.57
N GLY A 556 8.25 -11.03 21.91
CA GLY A 556 9.46 -11.52 21.25
C GLY A 556 9.95 -10.64 20.12
N VAL A 557 9.04 -10.15 19.26
CA VAL A 557 9.34 -9.17 18.21
C VAL A 557 9.85 -7.86 18.82
N SER A 558 9.23 -7.38 19.91
CA SER A 558 9.72 -6.24 20.69
C SER A 558 11.16 -6.46 21.15
N GLU A 559 11.44 -7.56 21.85
CA GLU A 559 12.74 -7.85 22.46
C GLU A 559 13.85 -8.08 21.42
N ALA A 560 13.56 -8.82 20.34
CA ALA A 560 14.56 -9.20 19.35
C ALA A 560 14.83 -8.12 18.29
N LEU A 561 13.82 -7.35 17.89
CA LEU A 561 13.92 -6.43 16.74
C LEU A 561 13.79 -4.94 17.09
N LEU A 562 13.11 -4.58 18.18
CA LEU A 562 12.82 -3.17 18.52
C LEU A 562 13.60 -2.67 19.73
N ALA A 563 13.74 -3.49 20.78
CA ALA A 563 14.43 -3.13 22.02
C ALA A 563 15.90 -2.72 21.83
N PRO A 564 16.70 -3.34 20.94
CA PRO A 564 18.08 -2.91 20.68
C PRO A 564 18.18 -1.49 20.11
N TRP A 565 17.10 -0.97 19.55
CA TRP A 565 16.97 0.40 19.02
C TRP A 565 16.35 1.40 20.01
N GLY A 566 15.97 0.95 21.21
CA GLY A 566 15.15 1.72 22.15
C GLY A 566 13.67 1.83 21.75
N LEU A 567 13.22 1.02 20.79
CA LEU A 567 11.85 1.07 20.23
C LEU A 567 10.93 -0.03 20.78
N GLY A 568 11.50 -0.94 21.57
CA GLY A 568 10.77 -2.02 22.24
C GLY A 568 9.98 -1.54 23.46
N GLY A 569 9.17 -2.45 23.98
CA GLY A 569 8.25 -2.21 25.08
C GLY A 569 6.80 -2.19 24.61
N ASP A 570 5.93 -2.73 25.46
CA ASP A 570 4.48 -2.76 25.33
C ASP A 570 3.82 -1.38 25.54
N CYS A 571 4.49 -0.49 26.27
CA CYS A 571 4.02 0.84 26.65
C CYS A 571 4.57 1.95 25.73
N THR A 572 4.63 1.73 24.41
CA THR A 572 4.95 2.81 23.46
C THR A 572 3.70 3.50 22.91
N ALA A 573 3.87 4.76 22.53
CA ALA A 573 2.95 5.54 21.70
C ALA A 573 3.74 6.12 20.52
N VAL A 574 3.08 6.41 19.41
CA VAL A 574 3.74 6.98 18.23
C VAL A 574 3.10 8.26 17.74
N THR A 575 3.88 9.10 17.07
CA THR A 575 3.40 10.31 16.40
C THR A 575 4.31 10.72 15.24
N SER A 576 3.91 11.72 14.47
CA SER A 576 4.73 12.34 13.42
C SER A 576 5.04 13.80 13.76
N ALA A 577 6.30 14.20 13.59
CA ALA A 577 6.72 15.59 13.72
C ALA A 577 6.07 16.47 12.63
N ASN A 578 6.20 17.79 12.76
CA ASN A 578 5.78 18.78 11.74
C ASN A 578 4.28 18.75 11.38
N THR A 579 3.44 18.17 12.24
CA THR A 579 1.97 18.25 12.20
C THR A 579 1.50 19.69 12.41
N LYS A 580 0.65 20.23 11.51
CA LYS A 580 0.25 21.65 11.49
C LYS A 580 -0.39 22.14 12.79
N GLY A 581 -1.13 21.29 13.48
CA GLY A 581 -1.77 21.55 14.77
C GLY A 581 -0.90 21.21 15.99
N LYS A 582 0.41 20.94 15.81
CA LYS A 582 1.32 20.51 16.89
C LYS A 582 0.85 19.25 17.62
N VAL A 583 0.18 18.34 16.89
CA VAL A 583 -0.37 17.08 17.43
C VAL A 583 0.69 16.30 18.21
N HIS A 584 1.92 16.23 17.71
CA HIS A 584 3.01 15.53 18.38
C HIS A 584 3.33 16.07 19.80
N GLU A 585 3.21 17.37 20.03
CA GLU A 585 3.36 17.99 21.36
C GLU A 585 2.21 17.56 22.29
N SER A 586 0.99 17.54 21.77
CA SER A 586 -0.22 17.09 22.48
C SER A 586 -0.15 15.61 22.86
N VAL A 587 0.25 14.76 21.90
CA VAL A 587 0.45 13.31 22.09
C VAL A 587 1.61 13.04 23.06
N ALA A 588 2.68 13.84 23.06
CA ALA A 588 3.78 13.70 24.04
C ALA A 588 3.29 13.90 25.48
N VAL A 589 2.52 14.95 25.73
CA VAL A 589 1.95 15.24 27.07
C VAL A 589 0.99 14.13 27.51
N ARG A 590 0.10 13.67 26.62
CA ARG A 590 -0.82 12.56 26.92
C ARG A 590 -0.09 11.23 27.13
N ALA A 591 0.92 10.91 26.32
CA ALA A 591 1.72 9.69 26.45
C ALA A 591 2.47 9.67 27.79
N ALA A 592 3.13 10.78 28.16
CA ALA A 592 3.80 10.91 29.45
C ALA A 592 2.83 10.76 30.64
N ALA A 593 1.64 11.35 30.56
CA ALA A 593 0.59 11.20 31.58
C ALA A 593 0.03 9.76 31.69
N LEU A 594 0.21 8.94 30.66
CA LEU A 594 -0.13 7.51 30.62
C LEU A 594 1.06 6.60 30.95
N GLY A 595 2.23 7.14 31.27
CA GLY A 595 3.46 6.36 31.47
C GLY A 595 3.99 5.68 30.19
N ARG A 596 3.62 6.19 29.01
CA ARG A 596 4.05 5.65 27.71
C ARG A 596 5.24 6.41 27.13
N THR A 597 6.19 5.67 26.56
CA THR A 597 7.30 6.24 25.79
C THR A 597 6.79 6.70 24.42
N LEU A 598 6.94 7.99 24.11
CA LEU A 598 6.63 8.51 22.78
C LEU A 598 7.78 8.24 21.81
N LEU A 599 7.47 7.62 20.67
CA LEU A 599 8.35 7.49 19.52
C LEU A 599 7.87 8.43 18.40
N THR A 600 8.76 9.26 17.87
CA THR A 600 8.43 10.18 16.77
C THR A 600 8.95 9.63 15.45
N ALA A 601 8.08 9.54 14.43
CA ALA A 601 8.48 9.10 13.10
C ALA A 601 9.43 10.11 12.43
N HIS A 602 10.43 9.58 11.72
CA HIS A 602 11.49 10.34 11.08
C HIS A 602 10.97 11.23 9.94
N SER A 603 11.01 12.54 10.12
CA SER A 603 10.44 13.51 9.16
C SER A 603 11.15 13.53 7.81
N GLY A 604 12.44 13.16 7.73
CA GLY A 604 13.21 13.07 6.48
C GLY A 604 12.97 11.80 5.65
N LEU A 605 12.18 10.83 6.15
CA LEU A 605 11.83 9.61 5.44
C LEU A 605 10.39 9.68 4.91
N PRO A 606 9.97 8.78 3.99
CA PRO A 606 8.57 8.64 3.56
C PRO A 606 7.62 8.43 4.74
N TYR A 607 6.32 8.68 4.60
CA TYR A 607 5.38 8.41 5.69
C TYR A 607 5.13 6.89 5.84
N PRO A 608 5.36 6.29 7.03
CA PRO A 608 5.29 4.84 7.21
C PRO A 608 3.86 4.34 7.41
N LEU A 609 3.49 3.31 6.65
CA LEU A 609 2.20 2.61 6.73
C LEU A 609 2.46 1.11 6.97
N ILE A 610 1.96 0.56 8.08
CA ILE A 610 2.06 -0.87 8.41
C ILE A 610 0.70 -1.52 8.18
N CYS A 611 0.64 -2.52 7.29
CA CYS A 611 -0.59 -3.24 7.00
C CYS A 611 -0.80 -4.45 7.92
N GLN A 612 -2.03 -4.60 8.38
CA GLN A 612 -2.56 -5.76 9.11
C GLN A 612 -3.89 -6.18 8.47
N SER A 613 -4.47 -7.29 8.94
CA SER A 613 -5.84 -7.66 8.58
C SER A 613 -6.71 -7.85 9.83
N ILE A 614 -8.00 -7.54 9.72
CA ILE A 614 -9.02 -8.01 10.65
C ILE A 614 -9.64 -9.27 10.06
N ALA A 615 -9.47 -10.41 10.72
CA ALA A 615 -10.17 -11.64 10.40
C ALA A 615 -11.56 -11.64 11.06
N LEU A 616 -12.59 -11.74 10.21
CA LEU A 616 -13.93 -12.15 10.58
C LEU A 616 -14.04 -13.68 10.46
N THR A 617 -14.59 -14.31 11.49
CA THR A 617 -15.18 -15.65 11.35
C THR A 617 -16.70 -15.57 11.42
N ASP A 618 -17.35 -16.23 10.47
CA ASP A 618 -18.78 -16.49 10.50
C ASP A 618 -19.12 -17.42 11.68
N GLY A 619 -19.46 -16.83 12.82
CA GLY A 619 -19.74 -17.51 14.10
C GLY A 619 -20.95 -18.45 14.12
N ASN A 620 -21.49 -18.81 12.95
CA ASN A 620 -22.63 -19.70 12.75
C ASN A 620 -22.26 -21.01 12.03
N SER A 621 -21.03 -21.17 11.50
CA SER A 621 -20.63 -22.41 10.81
C SER A 621 -20.26 -23.51 11.80
N ASP A 622 -21.28 -24.13 12.42
CA ASP A 622 -21.10 -25.28 13.30
C ASP A 622 -20.62 -26.49 12.48
N THR A 623 -19.31 -26.76 12.53
CA THR A 623 -18.60 -27.96 12.03
C THR A 623 -18.38 -28.17 10.51
N SER A 624 -18.75 -27.25 9.60
CA SER A 624 -18.39 -27.41 8.17
C SER A 624 -16.90 -27.18 7.90
N VAL A 625 -16.28 -28.05 7.09
CA VAL A 625 -14.83 -28.07 6.78
C VAL A 625 -14.33 -26.79 6.10
N HIS A 626 -15.25 -26.02 5.52
CA HIS A 626 -15.01 -24.65 5.07
C HIS A 626 -15.63 -23.71 6.12
N GLN A 627 -14.78 -23.12 6.95
CA GLN A 627 -15.10 -21.83 7.57
C GLN A 627 -14.90 -20.78 6.48
N ASP A 628 -15.92 -19.96 6.24
CA ASP A 628 -15.78 -18.81 5.36
C ASP A 628 -15.11 -17.68 6.16
N TRP A 629 -13.81 -17.51 5.93
CA TRP A 629 -13.05 -16.41 6.50
C TRP A 629 -13.19 -15.18 5.60
N SER A 630 -13.48 -14.02 6.17
CA SER A 630 -13.31 -12.74 5.48
C SER A 630 -12.24 -11.94 6.18
N TYR A 631 -11.30 -11.39 5.42
CA TYR A 631 -10.22 -10.58 5.95
C TYR A 631 -10.40 -9.16 5.45
N TYR A 632 -10.44 -8.19 6.36
CA TYR A 632 -10.58 -6.77 6.03
C TYR A 632 -9.27 -6.03 6.33
N PRO A 633 -8.93 -4.97 5.57
CA PRO A 633 -7.68 -4.25 5.78
C PRO A 633 -7.67 -3.51 7.11
N TYR A 634 -6.53 -3.51 7.80
CA TYR A 634 -6.25 -2.56 8.88
C TYR A 634 -4.92 -1.88 8.62
N GLU A 635 -4.89 -0.56 8.76
CA GLU A 635 -3.67 0.24 8.64
C GLU A 635 -3.27 0.75 10.02
N TRP A 636 -1.96 0.75 10.27
CA TRP A 636 -1.36 1.43 11.40
C TRP A 636 -0.26 2.37 10.89
N SER A 637 -0.26 3.60 11.39
CA SER A 637 0.67 4.66 11.04
C SER A 637 0.87 5.61 12.24
N PRO A 638 1.81 6.56 12.17
CA PRO A 638 2.03 7.54 13.24
C PRO A 638 0.81 8.40 13.61
N LEU A 639 -0.17 8.58 12.71
CA LEU A 639 -1.34 9.44 12.88
C LEU A 639 -2.67 8.73 12.56
N TYR A 640 -2.66 7.41 12.38
CA TYR A 640 -3.87 6.64 12.08
C TYR A 640 -3.75 5.17 12.49
N GLY A 641 -4.80 4.62 13.09
CA GLY A 641 -4.95 3.19 13.36
C GLY A 641 -6.40 2.77 13.18
N GLY A 642 -6.71 2.03 12.10
CA GLY A 642 -8.11 1.72 11.77
C GLY A 642 -8.32 0.86 10.52
N CYS A 643 -9.58 0.61 10.22
CA CYS A 643 -10.04 -0.08 9.01
C CYS A 643 -10.47 0.98 7.96
N PRO A 644 -9.68 1.23 6.91
CA PRO A 644 -9.97 2.26 5.91
C PRO A 644 -10.97 1.74 4.87
N VAL A 645 -12.22 1.54 5.28
CA VAL A 645 -13.35 1.17 4.42
C VAL A 645 -14.55 2.07 4.72
N SER A 646 -15.33 2.37 3.68
CA SER A 646 -16.48 3.28 3.77
C SER A 646 -17.64 2.68 4.56
N TYR A 647 -18.49 3.55 5.13
CA TYR A 647 -19.60 3.11 5.96
C TYR A 647 -20.57 2.17 5.22
N GLY A 648 -20.86 1.02 5.83
CA GLY A 648 -21.91 0.10 5.37
C GLY A 648 -21.58 -0.71 4.12
N THR A 649 -20.35 -0.66 3.60
CA THR A 649 -19.90 -1.54 2.49
C THR A 649 -19.51 -2.94 2.96
N THR A 650 -19.42 -3.13 4.28
CA THR A 650 -18.89 -4.33 4.95
C THR A 650 -19.96 -5.03 5.81
N ALA A 651 -19.82 -6.35 5.95
CA ALA A 651 -20.61 -7.18 6.86
C ALA A 651 -19.64 -8.04 7.73
N PRO A 652 -19.63 -7.89 9.07
CA PRO A 652 -20.32 -6.86 9.85
C PRO A 652 -19.85 -5.46 9.46
N ARG A 653 -20.50 -4.41 9.99
CA ARG A 653 -20.03 -3.04 9.77
C ARG A 653 -18.65 -2.88 10.39
N LEU A 654 -17.72 -2.44 9.55
CA LEU A 654 -16.36 -2.08 9.90
C LEU A 654 -16.07 -0.75 9.26
N GLY A 655 -15.31 0.09 9.95
CA GLY A 655 -14.57 1.17 9.32
C GLY A 655 -14.20 2.24 10.34
N GLY A 656 -13.55 3.28 9.84
CA GLY A 656 -13.02 4.29 10.74
C GLY A 656 -11.76 3.82 11.47
N GLY A 657 -11.29 4.66 12.40
CA GLY A 657 -10.09 4.42 13.19
C GLY A 657 -9.82 5.56 14.17
N TRP A 658 -8.72 5.41 14.89
CA TRP A 658 -8.18 6.47 15.75
C TRP A 658 -7.17 7.30 14.97
N VAL A 659 -7.26 8.63 15.10
CA VAL A 659 -6.38 9.60 14.41
C VAL A 659 -5.09 9.86 15.22
N GLU A 660 -4.89 9.12 16.30
CA GLU A 660 -3.65 9.07 17.07
C GLU A 660 -3.51 7.68 17.72
N SER A 661 -2.28 7.20 17.89
CA SER A 661 -2.04 5.85 18.40
C SER A 661 -2.54 5.63 19.83
N LEU A 662 -2.74 6.72 20.60
CA LEU A 662 -3.26 6.67 21.98
C LEU A 662 -4.74 6.26 22.06
N GLY A 663 -5.51 6.42 20.99
CA GLY A 663 -6.90 5.94 20.93
C GLY A 663 -7.00 4.45 20.62
N ALA A 664 -5.99 3.88 19.95
CA ALA A 664 -6.02 2.50 19.50
C ALA A 664 -5.97 1.52 20.69
N ASN A 665 -6.84 0.51 20.65
CA ASN A 665 -7.15 -0.41 21.76
C ASN A 665 -7.63 0.28 23.07
N ALA A 666 -8.16 1.51 23.01
CA ALA A 666 -8.80 2.16 24.15
C ALA A 666 -10.28 1.76 24.30
N GLU A 667 -10.79 1.85 25.53
CA GLU A 667 -12.21 1.77 25.85
C GLU A 667 -12.89 3.13 25.63
N LEU A 668 -14.01 3.16 24.91
CA LEU A 668 -14.83 4.38 24.80
C LEU A 668 -15.53 4.68 26.12
N VAL A 669 -15.31 5.86 26.70
CA VAL A 669 -15.91 6.23 28.00
C VAL A 669 -17.38 6.65 27.85
N ALA A 670 -17.72 7.29 26.73
CA ALA A 670 -19.10 7.61 26.37
C ALA A 670 -19.24 7.68 24.85
N LYS A 671 -20.34 7.14 24.31
CA LYS A 671 -20.68 7.28 22.88
C LYS A 671 -20.99 8.75 22.57
N PRO A 672 -20.40 9.35 21.52
CA PRO A 672 -20.76 10.70 21.10
C PRO A 672 -22.27 10.77 20.79
N ALA A 673 -22.90 11.89 21.15
CA ALA A 673 -24.35 12.06 21.07
C ALA A 673 -24.91 12.02 19.64
N THR A 674 -24.05 12.30 18.65
CA THR A 674 -24.31 12.14 17.22
C THR A 674 -23.35 11.11 16.65
N ALA A 675 -23.78 10.34 15.65
CA ALA A 675 -22.87 9.61 14.78
C ALA A 675 -21.96 10.66 14.14
N ALA A 676 -20.70 10.67 14.57
CA ALA A 676 -19.90 11.88 14.47
C ALA A 676 -19.26 11.99 13.08
N ALA A 677 -19.26 13.22 12.54
CA ALA A 677 -18.50 13.55 11.35
C ALA A 677 -17.02 13.21 11.57
N SER A 678 -16.36 12.81 10.49
CA SER A 678 -14.94 12.45 10.51
C SER A 678 -14.08 13.51 11.23
N GLY A 679 -13.24 13.07 12.17
CA GLY A 679 -12.40 13.97 12.96
C GLY A 679 -13.05 14.50 14.25
N CYS A 680 -13.97 13.75 14.86
CA CYS A 680 -14.58 14.12 16.14
C CYS A 680 -13.63 13.90 17.33
N GLU A 681 -13.69 14.76 18.35
CA GLU A 681 -13.07 14.47 19.65
C GLU A 681 -13.99 13.55 20.46
N VAL A 682 -13.42 12.48 21.01
CA VAL A 682 -14.10 11.60 21.97
C VAL A 682 -13.20 11.30 23.16
N ARG A 683 -13.84 10.95 24.29
CA ARG A 683 -13.16 10.61 25.53
C ARG A 683 -13.00 9.11 25.62
N VAL A 684 -11.74 8.66 25.71
CA VAL A 684 -11.37 7.24 25.79
C VAL A 684 -10.52 6.98 27.03
N ARG A 685 -10.58 5.75 27.51
CA ARG A 685 -9.72 5.21 28.56
C ARG A 685 -8.82 4.17 27.91
N PRO A 686 -7.52 4.44 27.72
CA PRO A 686 -6.58 3.42 27.24
C PRO A 686 -6.68 2.18 28.12
N ARG A 687 -6.75 0.98 27.51
CA ARG A 687 -6.67 -0.26 28.26
C ARG A 687 -5.24 -0.43 28.79
N GLY A 688 -5.11 -0.91 30.03
CA GLY A 688 -3.79 -1.24 30.58
C GLY A 688 -3.20 -2.47 29.90
N GLY A 689 -1.89 -2.46 29.65
CA GLY A 689 -1.15 -3.55 29.01
C GLY A 689 -0.76 -3.30 27.54
N PRO A 690 -0.15 -4.30 26.85
CA PRO A 690 0.25 -4.25 25.45
C PRO A 690 -0.92 -3.93 24.51
N GLY A 691 -1.03 -2.65 24.15
CA GLY A 691 -2.17 -2.11 23.43
C GLY A 691 -1.79 -0.97 22.50
N ALA A 692 -1.74 -1.29 21.21
CA ALA A 692 -1.42 -0.41 20.08
C ALA A 692 -0.03 0.24 20.13
N SER A 693 0.93 -0.46 20.73
CA SER A 693 2.36 -0.12 20.66
C SER A 693 2.92 -0.31 19.24
N LEU A 694 4.12 0.24 18.97
CA LEU A 694 4.85 -0.08 17.74
C LEU A 694 5.18 -1.57 17.65
N ALA A 695 5.52 -2.20 18.79
CA ALA A 695 5.75 -3.65 18.87
C ALA A 695 4.54 -4.45 18.42
N ASP A 696 3.35 -4.10 18.91
CA ASP A 696 2.11 -4.72 18.47
C ASP A 696 1.87 -4.52 16.98
N ALA A 697 2.13 -3.30 16.47
CA ALA A 697 1.90 -2.97 15.08
C ALA A 697 2.73 -3.87 14.14
N VAL A 698 4.02 -4.02 14.45
CA VAL A 698 5.00 -4.83 13.71
C VAL A 698 4.76 -6.34 13.89
N ALA A 699 4.41 -6.78 15.11
CA ALA A 699 4.22 -8.19 15.42
C ALA A 699 2.90 -8.76 14.90
N VAL A 700 1.78 -8.02 15.04
CA VAL A 700 0.49 -8.41 14.48
C VAL A 700 0.57 -8.50 12.96
N ALA A 701 1.25 -7.55 12.33
CA ALA A 701 1.51 -7.58 10.89
C ALA A 701 2.27 -8.83 10.44
N SER A 702 2.99 -9.53 11.32
CA SER A 702 3.81 -10.72 11.05
C SER A 702 3.32 -12.03 11.71
N LEU A 703 2.06 -12.10 12.17
CA LEU A 703 1.52 -13.29 12.83
C LEU A 703 1.53 -14.56 11.97
N ALA A 704 1.55 -14.47 10.64
CA ALA A 704 1.67 -15.62 9.75
C ALA A 704 3.05 -16.28 9.86
N ALA A 705 4.10 -15.52 10.21
CA ALA A 705 5.43 -16.07 10.47
C ALA A 705 5.39 -17.04 11.67
N ALA A 706 4.76 -16.61 12.76
CA ALA A 706 4.53 -17.45 13.94
C ALA A 706 3.58 -18.62 13.65
N GLY A 707 2.49 -18.40 12.89
CA GLY A 707 1.51 -19.44 12.55
C GLY A 707 2.08 -20.54 11.65
N ALA A 708 2.95 -20.19 10.71
CA ALA A 708 3.63 -21.16 9.86
C ALA A 708 4.60 -22.03 10.68
N ALA A 709 5.42 -21.42 11.55
CA ALA A 709 6.23 -22.17 12.50
C ALA A 709 5.36 -23.02 13.44
N ALA A 710 4.18 -22.52 13.83
CA ALA A 710 3.25 -23.21 14.71
C ALA A 710 2.73 -24.53 14.14
N SER A 711 2.58 -24.59 12.81
CA SER A 711 2.05 -25.76 12.11
C SER A 711 2.99 -26.97 12.08
N GLY A 712 4.29 -26.79 12.30
CA GLY A 712 5.31 -27.79 11.98
C GLY A 712 5.43 -28.13 10.48
N ALA A 713 4.58 -27.55 9.63
CA ALA A 713 4.64 -27.73 8.19
C ALA A 713 5.84 -26.97 7.64
N SER A 714 6.89 -27.73 7.30
CA SER A 714 7.88 -27.23 6.36
C SER A 714 7.18 -26.95 5.03
N PHE A 715 6.87 -25.68 4.77
CA PHE A 715 6.28 -25.20 3.50
C PHE A 715 7.18 -25.46 2.27
N GLY A 716 8.37 -26.05 2.45
CA GLY A 716 9.25 -26.54 1.37
C GLY A 716 9.25 -28.07 1.19
N GLY A 717 8.53 -28.83 2.02
CA GLY A 717 8.49 -30.29 1.94
C GLY A 717 7.55 -30.77 0.83
N GLY A 718 8.07 -31.05 -0.37
CA GLY A 718 7.32 -31.69 -1.47
C GLY A 718 6.95 -33.17 -1.23
N GLY A 719 6.88 -33.61 0.02
CA GLY A 719 6.51 -34.97 0.41
C GLY A 719 5.01 -35.07 0.70
N ASP A 720 4.28 -35.70 -0.21
CA ASP A 720 2.89 -36.16 -0.02
C ASP A 720 1.91 -35.16 0.62
N ASN A 721 1.42 -34.21 -0.20
CA ASN A 721 0.19 -33.43 0.07
C ASN A 721 -1.10 -34.31 0.15
N SER A 722 -0.98 -35.62 0.32
CA SER A 722 -2.06 -36.60 0.24
C SER A 722 -2.84 -36.79 1.55
N ALA A 723 -2.41 -36.13 2.65
CA ALA A 723 -3.23 -35.96 3.84
C ALA A 723 -4.15 -34.73 3.68
N PRO A 724 -5.47 -34.90 3.44
CA PRO A 724 -6.41 -33.79 3.35
C PRO A 724 -6.80 -33.37 4.77
N GLY A 725 -5.84 -32.80 5.49
CA GLY A 725 -5.97 -32.34 6.86
C GLY A 725 -5.76 -30.83 6.92
N ALA A 726 -6.62 -30.13 7.65
CA ALA A 726 -6.58 -28.67 7.73
C ALA A 726 -5.21 -28.17 8.21
N GLY A 727 -4.60 -27.27 7.42
CA GLY A 727 -3.59 -26.36 7.95
C GLY A 727 -4.18 -25.59 9.14
N PRO A 728 -3.39 -25.29 10.18
CA PRO A 728 -3.94 -24.64 11.37
C PRO A 728 -4.53 -23.27 11.00
N PRO A 729 -5.59 -22.84 11.71
CA PRO A 729 -6.15 -21.51 11.50
C PRO A 729 -5.07 -20.45 11.73
N PRO A 730 -5.07 -19.33 10.97
CA PRO A 730 -4.09 -18.26 11.17
C PRO A 730 -4.16 -17.76 12.62
N LEU A 731 -2.99 -17.44 13.18
CA LEU A 731 -2.90 -16.90 14.53
C LEU A 731 -3.64 -15.56 14.61
N ARG A 732 -4.30 -15.36 15.76
CA ARG A 732 -5.18 -14.23 16.03
C ARG A 732 -4.70 -13.50 17.27
N ALA A 733 -4.51 -12.19 17.17
CA ALA A 733 -4.59 -11.33 18.34
C ALA A 733 -6.07 -11.05 18.62
N SER A 734 -6.58 -11.53 19.75
CA SER A 734 -7.96 -11.36 20.26
C SER A 734 -8.31 -9.91 20.66
N ARG A 735 -7.49 -8.93 20.24
CA ARG A 735 -7.74 -7.51 20.47
C ARG A 735 -9.10 -7.17 19.87
N ALA A 736 -10.00 -6.68 20.71
CA ALA A 736 -11.30 -6.22 20.25
C ALA A 736 -11.09 -5.04 19.29
N TYR A 737 -11.38 -5.24 18.01
CA TYR A 737 -11.53 -4.11 17.10
C TYR A 737 -12.73 -3.30 17.57
N PHE A 738 -12.47 -2.03 17.89
CA PHE A 738 -13.50 -1.07 18.19
C PHE A 738 -13.89 -0.38 16.88
N ASP A 739 -15.12 -0.57 16.44
CA ASP A 739 -15.64 0.05 15.23
C ASP A 739 -16.09 1.49 15.53
N GLN A 740 -15.39 2.48 14.97
CA GLN A 740 -15.72 3.90 15.16
C GLN A 740 -16.99 4.29 14.39
N GLN A 741 -17.48 3.45 13.48
CA GLN A 741 -18.73 3.67 12.75
C GLN A 741 -19.96 3.31 13.58
N GLY A 742 -20.02 2.08 14.10
CA GLY A 742 -21.05 1.62 15.03
C GLY A 742 -20.89 2.19 16.45
N TRP A 743 -19.68 2.59 16.84
CA TRP A 743 -19.26 2.89 18.21
C TRP A 743 -19.48 1.71 19.16
N GLU A 744 -19.12 0.51 18.69
CA GLU A 744 -19.27 -0.75 19.41
C GLU A 744 -18.03 -1.64 19.27
N ASN A 745 -17.77 -2.48 20.27
CA ASN A 745 -16.75 -3.53 20.14
C ASN A 745 -17.35 -4.60 19.23
N ALA A 746 -16.77 -4.82 18.06
CA ALA A 746 -17.28 -5.81 17.13
C ALA A 746 -16.83 -7.23 17.56
N SER A 747 -17.74 -7.95 18.21
CA SER A 747 -17.54 -9.31 18.68
C SER A 747 -17.29 -10.28 17.53
N GLY A 748 -16.36 -11.22 17.69
CA GLY A 748 -16.02 -12.21 16.66
C GLY A 748 -14.98 -11.74 15.64
N LEU A 749 -14.53 -10.49 15.72
CA LEU A 749 -13.36 -10.00 15.01
C LEU A 749 -12.07 -10.27 15.77
N SER A 750 -10.99 -10.44 15.02
CA SER A 750 -9.64 -10.60 15.56
C SER A 750 -8.62 -10.02 14.61
N PHE A 751 -7.52 -9.50 15.14
CA PHE A 751 -6.42 -9.03 14.31
C PHE A 751 -5.54 -10.21 13.88
N THR A 752 -5.06 -10.16 12.64
CA THR A 752 -4.15 -11.15 12.07
C THR A 752 -3.18 -10.48 11.09
N ASP A 753 -2.32 -11.30 10.49
CA ASP A 753 -1.25 -10.91 9.57
C ASP A 753 -1.77 -10.04 8.41
N GLY A 754 -0.98 -9.05 7.99
CA GLY A 754 -1.31 -8.22 6.81
C GLY A 754 -1.30 -9.00 5.50
N GLY A 755 -0.69 -10.18 5.47
CA GLY A 755 -0.54 -11.05 4.31
C GLY A 755 -1.83 -11.63 3.76
N CYS A 756 -2.95 -11.58 4.49
CA CYS A 756 -4.25 -12.03 3.97
C CYS A 756 -4.91 -10.99 3.04
N THR A 757 -4.77 -9.68 3.32
CA THR A 757 -5.42 -8.61 2.52
C THR A 757 -4.47 -7.64 1.86
N ALA A 758 -3.20 -7.59 2.24
CA ALA A 758 -2.30 -6.47 1.93
C ALA A 758 -0.82 -6.88 1.80
N ALA A 759 -0.52 -8.15 1.45
CA ALA A 759 0.87 -8.64 1.36
C ALA A 759 1.77 -7.86 0.40
N THR A 760 1.20 -7.18 -0.60
CA THR A 760 1.91 -6.34 -1.59
C THR A 760 2.06 -4.88 -1.17
N ALA A 761 1.44 -4.46 -0.06
CA ALA A 761 1.39 -3.07 0.41
C ALA A 761 0.76 -2.04 -0.55
N VAL A 762 0.07 -2.48 -1.61
CA VAL A 762 -0.47 -1.60 -2.68
C VAL A 762 -1.70 -0.80 -2.21
N TYR A 763 -2.63 -1.43 -1.50
CA TYR A 763 -3.92 -0.81 -1.16
C TYR A 763 -3.84 0.51 -0.37
N PRO A 764 -2.98 0.67 0.66
CA PRO A 764 -2.86 1.95 1.36
C PRO A 764 -2.48 3.13 0.46
N ALA A 765 -1.66 2.89 -0.56
CA ALA A 765 -1.27 3.90 -1.54
C ALA A 765 -2.42 4.19 -2.53
N LEU A 766 -3.13 3.16 -3.00
CA LEU A 766 -4.30 3.34 -3.87
C LEU A 766 -5.45 4.09 -3.18
N ARG A 767 -5.69 3.84 -1.89
CA ARG A 767 -6.69 4.59 -1.09
C ARG A 767 -6.38 6.10 -1.04
N ARG A 768 -5.09 6.43 -1.00
CA ARG A 768 -4.55 7.80 -0.97
C ARG A 768 -4.36 8.42 -2.36
N ARG A 769 -4.77 7.71 -3.43
CA ARG A 769 -4.62 8.13 -4.84
C ARG A 769 -3.18 8.51 -5.21
N VAL A 770 -2.22 7.69 -4.78
CA VAL A 770 -0.81 7.89 -5.12
C VAL A 770 -0.57 7.56 -6.59
N LYS A 771 -0.24 8.57 -7.43
CA LYS A 771 -0.05 8.46 -8.90
C LYS A 771 0.98 7.38 -9.28
N ASN A 772 2.07 7.27 -8.51
CA ASN A 772 3.24 6.45 -8.84
C ASN A 772 3.58 5.43 -7.74
N LEU A 773 3.68 4.14 -8.06
CA LEU A 773 4.01 3.08 -7.10
C LEU A 773 5.29 2.34 -7.51
N ILE A 774 6.17 2.08 -6.55
CA ILE A 774 7.28 1.12 -6.69
C ILE A 774 6.94 -0.09 -5.81
N VAL A 775 6.53 -1.19 -6.43
CA VAL A 775 6.05 -2.39 -5.75
C VAL A 775 7.13 -3.47 -5.76
N LEU A 776 7.66 -3.76 -4.57
CA LEU A 776 8.88 -4.51 -4.35
C LEU A 776 8.53 -5.84 -3.68
N ILE A 777 8.56 -6.95 -4.43
CA ILE A 777 8.07 -8.26 -3.98
C ILE A 777 9.20 -9.29 -4.08
N THR A 778 9.27 -10.25 -3.14
CA THR A 778 10.08 -11.47 -3.28
C THR A 778 9.19 -12.64 -3.69
N SER A 779 9.66 -13.48 -4.62
CA SER A 779 8.93 -14.65 -5.10
C SER A 779 9.70 -15.95 -4.83
N ARG A 780 8.98 -16.96 -4.33
CA ARG A 780 9.55 -18.31 -4.10
C ARG A 780 9.51 -19.19 -5.34
N SER A 781 8.67 -18.87 -6.33
CA SER A 781 8.54 -19.62 -7.58
C SER A 781 9.38 -19.01 -8.70
N ALA A 782 9.64 -19.80 -9.74
CA ALA A 782 10.04 -19.27 -11.03
C ALA A 782 8.96 -18.31 -11.58
N ILE A 783 9.41 -17.21 -12.18
CA ILE A 783 8.63 -16.22 -12.92
C ILE A 783 8.51 -16.63 -14.40
N ALA A 784 9.56 -17.19 -14.99
CA ALA A 784 9.57 -17.79 -16.32
C ALA A 784 8.87 -19.17 -16.39
N GLY A 785 8.21 -19.58 -15.30
CA GLY A 785 7.41 -20.80 -15.24
C GLY A 785 6.05 -20.65 -15.93
N ASP A 786 5.15 -21.60 -15.67
CA ASP A 786 3.76 -21.44 -16.10
C ASP A 786 3.03 -20.43 -15.22
N GLN A 787 2.12 -19.68 -15.85
CA GLN A 787 1.38 -18.60 -15.20
C GLN A 787 0.51 -19.09 -14.03
N ALA A 788 0.02 -20.33 -14.05
CA ALA A 788 -0.82 -20.86 -12.97
C ALA A 788 0.01 -21.14 -11.71
N SER A 789 1.21 -21.74 -11.85
CA SER A 789 2.18 -21.89 -10.77
C SER A 789 2.66 -20.56 -10.23
N PHE A 790 2.95 -19.57 -11.10
CA PHE A 790 3.27 -18.21 -10.66
C PHE A 790 2.11 -17.60 -9.87
N CYS A 791 0.87 -17.74 -10.33
CA CYS A 791 -0.31 -17.24 -9.63
C CYS A 791 -0.52 -17.90 -8.26
N LEU A 792 -0.28 -19.22 -8.16
CA LEU A 792 -0.40 -19.98 -6.90
C LEU A 792 0.64 -19.54 -5.87
N ALA A 793 1.88 -19.29 -6.30
CA ALA A 793 2.98 -18.87 -5.44
C ALA A 793 2.91 -17.39 -5.07
N ASN A 794 2.40 -16.55 -5.97
CA ASN A 794 2.25 -15.09 -5.81
C ASN A 794 0.76 -14.73 -5.73
N ARG A 795 0.04 -15.42 -4.83
CA ARG A 795 -1.41 -15.30 -4.62
C ARG A 795 -1.84 -13.85 -4.55
N GLU A 796 -1.21 -13.07 -3.68
CA GLU A 796 -1.67 -11.73 -3.34
C GLU A 796 -1.39 -10.73 -4.46
N LEU A 797 -0.31 -10.91 -5.23
CA LEU A 797 -0.07 -10.17 -6.47
C LEU A 797 -1.15 -10.48 -7.52
N SER A 798 -1.46 -11.76 -7.70
CA SER A 798 -2.39 -12.24 -8.74
C SER A 798 -3.84 -11.88 -8.43
N ALA A 799 -4.19 -11.84 -7.14
CA ALA A 799 -5.51 -11.45 -6.67
C ALA A 799 -5.83 -9.96 -6.89
N LEU A 800 -4.81 -9.07 -6.97
CA LEU A 800 -5.01 -7.67 -7.39
C LEU A 800 -5.63 -7.54 -8.80
N PHE A 801 -5.44 -8.55 -9.65
CA PHE A 801 -5.98 -8.64 -11.01
C PHE A 801 -7.12 -9.65 -11.13
N GLY A 802 -7.58 -10.24 -10.01
CA GLY A 802 -8.58 -11.30 -10.02
C GLY A 802 -8.13 -12.61 -10.69
N ARG A 803 -6.81 -12.89 -10.73
CA ARG A 803 -6.21 -14.03 -11.45
C ARG A 803 -5.68 -15.16 -10.55
N TRP A 804 -5.92 -15.15 -9.23
CA TRP A 804 -5.54 -16.27 -8.39
C TRP A 804 -6.45 -17.49 -8.68
N PRO A 805 -5.91 -18.68 -9.02
CA PRO A 805 -6.73 -19.84 -9.39
C PRO A 805 -7.39 -20.55 -8.19
N GLY A 806 -7.19 -20.06 -6.97
CA GLY A 806 -7.55 -20.77 -5.74
C GLY A 806 -6.47 -21.75 -5.30
N ALA A 807 -6.68 -22.36 -4.14
CA ALA A 807 -5.93 -23.53 -3.69
C ALA A 807 -6.82 -24.37 -2.76
N ASP A 808 -6.66 -25.69 -2.80
CA ASP A 808 -7.35 -26.64 -1.90
C ASP A 808 -6.74 -26.59 -0.48
N ARG A 809 -6.78 -25.41 0.14
CA ARG A 809 -6.23 -25.12 1.47
C ARG A 809 -7.33 -24.66 2.42
N PRO A 810 -7.63 -25.43 3.49
CA PRO A 810 -8.59 -24.99 4.51
C PRO A 810 -8.23 -23.64 5.14
N GLY A 811 -9.25 -22.83 5.46
CA GLY A 811 -9.09 -21.46 5.98
C GLY A 811 -8.85 -20.38 4.93
N MET A 812 -8.77 -20.73 3.64
CA MET A 812 -8.81 -19.79 2.52
C MET A 812 -10.22 -19.66 1.94
N PRO A 813 -10.65 -18.45 1.52
CA PRO A 813 -11.86 -18.29 0.72
C PRO A 813 -11.72 -18.98 -0.64
N ALA A 814 -12.85 -19.29 -1.27
CA ALA A 814 -12.87 -19.72 -2.67
C ALA A 814 -12.22 -18.68 -3.60
N ALA A 815 -11.69 -19.15 -4.73
CA ALA A 815 -10.89 -18.33 -5.64
C ALA A 815 -11.62 -17.07 -6.11
N ASP A 816 -12.89 -17.21 -6.49
CA ASP A 816 -13.78 -16.14 -6.94
C ASP A 816 -14.07 -15.13 -5.81
N VAL A 817 -14.29 -15.60 -4.59
CA VAL A 817 -14.50 -14.76 -3.40
C VAL A 817 -13.23 -13.95 -3.10
N TYR A 818 -12.07 -14.60 -3.04
CA TYR A 818 -10.80 -13.94 -2.73
C TYR A 818 -10.37 -12.95 -3.83
N ASN A 819 -10.50 -13.34 -5.10
CA ASN A 819 -10.26 -12.45 -6.23
C ASN A 819 -11.18 -11.22 -6.18
N LYS A 820 -12.48 -11.40 -5.94
CA LYS A 820 -13.43 -10.28 -5.80
C LYS A 820 -13.13 -9.39 -4.59
N GLN A 821 -12.61 -9.95 -3.50
CA GLN A 821 -12.18 -9.20 -2.33
C GLN A 821 -10.92 -8.36 -2.61
N CYS A 822 -9.98 -8.85 -3.41
CA CYS A 822 -8.66 -8.21 -3.63
C CYS A 822 -8.52 -7.42 -4.94
N GLN A 823 -9.36 -7.64 -5.95
CA GLN A 823 -9.14 -7.07 -7.28
C GLN A 823 -9.24 -5.54 -7.28
N VAL A 824 -8.21 -4.88 -7.83
CA VAL A 824 -8.10 -3.42 -8.01
C VAL A 824 -7.52 -3.04 -9.38
N PHE A 825 -7.21 -4.01 -10.24
CA PHE A 825 -6.75 -3.82 -11.61
C PHE A 825 -7.52 -4.74 -12.58
N ASP A 826 -7.61 -4.35 -13.84
CA ASP A 826 -8.24 -5.18 -14.88
C ASP A 826 -7.57 -6.57 -15.00
N SER A 827 -8.38 -7.61 -15.19
CA SER A 827 -7.88 -8.97 -15.28
C SER A 827 -7.02 -9.21 -16.53
N GLY A 828 -7.26 -8.53 -17.65
CA GLY A 828 -6.47 -8.63 -18.87
C GLY A 828 -5.02 -8.17 -18.68
N ALA A 829 -4.82 -7.07 -17.95
CA ALA A 829 -3.51 -6.46 -17.72
C ALA A 829 -2.49 -7.37 -17.00
N PHE A 830 -2.94 -8.44 -16.33
CA PHE A 830 -2.05 -9.41 -15.71
C PHE A 830 -1.25 -10.25 -16.71
N GLU A 831 -1.80 -10.53 -17.90
CA GLU A 831 -1.12 -11.34 -18.91
C GLU A 831 0.09 -10.59 -19.49
N GLU A 832 -0.02 -9.27 -19.62
CA GLU A 832 1.10 -8.39 -19.98
C GLU A 832 2.15 -8.33 -18.86
N LEU A 833 1.74 -8.07 -17.61
CA LEU A 833 2.62 -8.04 -16.45
C LEU A 833 3.42 -9.35 -16.32
N HIS A 834 2.73 -10.49 -16.28
CA HIS A 834 3.35 -11.80 -16.17
C HIS A 834 4.25 -12.09 -17.39
N GLY A 835 3.77 -11.82 -18.60
CA GLY A 835 4.53 -12.03 -19.83
C GLY A 835 5.84 -11.24 -19.87
N ALA A 836 5.81 -9.97 -19.46
CA ALA A 836 6.99 -9.11 -19.40
C ALA A 836 7.99 -9.56 -18.32
N LEU A 837 7.50 -9.91 -17.12
CA LEU A 837 8.34 -10.43 -16.05
C LEU A 837 8.97 -11.78 -16.42
N ALA A 838 8.19 -12.70 -17.00
CA ALA A 838 8.65 -14.02 -17.47
C ALA A 838 9.68 -13.89 -18.60
N ALA A 839 9.47 -12.97 -19.55
CA ALA A 839 10.44 -12.70 -20.62
C ALA A 839 11.76 -12.16 -20.08
N LYS A 840 11.74 -11.27 -19.08
CA LYS A 840 12.96 -10.77 -18.43
C LYS A 840 13.67 -11.85 -17.62
N ALA A 841 12.93 -12.65 -16.85
CA ALA A 841 13.47 -13.81 -16.13
C ALA A 841 14.16 -14.80 -17.08
N ALA A 842 13.52 -15.16 -18.19
CA ALA A 842 14.08 -16.05 -19.21
C ALA A 842 15.30 -15.45 -19.93
N ALA A 843 15.36 -14.13 -20.07
CA ALA A 843 16.50 -13.40 -20.63
C ALA A 843 17.62 -13.12 -19.62
N GLY A 844 17.46 -13.54 -18.36
CA GLY A 844 18.42 -13.24 -17.29
C GLY A 844 18.50 -11.76 -16.91
N GLN A 845 17.46 -10.99 -17.18
CA GLN A 845 17.36 -9.56 -16.87
C GLN A 845 16.66 -9.33 -15.54
N PRO A 846 16.83 -8.14 -14.91
CA PRO A 846 16.07 -7.78 -13.74
C PRO A 846 14.56 -7.88 -13.99
N THR A 847 13.87 -8.60 -13.11
CA THR A 847 12.46 -8.94 -13.24
C THR A 847 11.57 -7.78 -12.78
N ALA A 848 11.60 -6.73 -13.61
CA ALA A 848 10.89 -5.48 -13.41
C ALA A 848 9.93 -5.16 -14.57
N PHE A 849 8.79 -4.57 -14.29
CA PHE A 849 7.86 -4.05 -15.30
C PHE A 849 7.25 -2.74 -14.81
N LEU A 850 7.41 -1.68 -15.61
CA LEU A 850 6.67 -0.42 -15.43
C LEU A 850 5.44 -0.50 -16.33
N GLY A 851 4.26 -0.51 -15.72
CA GLY A 851 2.98 -0.51 -16.41
C GLY A 851 2.06 0.60 -15.88
N GLU A 852 1.11 1.01 -16.70
CA GLU A 852 0.02 1.92 -16.31
C GLU A 852 -1.28 1.11 -16.22
N TYR A 853 -2.07 1.38 -15.18
CA TYR A 853 -3.27 0.60 -14.85
C TYR A 853 -4.42 1.51 -14.48
N GLU A 854 -5.62 1.23 -15.00
CA GLU A 854 -6.85 1.76 -14.42
C GLU A 854 -7.09 1.09 -13.06
N VAL A 855 -7.22 1.91 -12.01
CA VAL A 855 -7.56 1.44 -10.67
C VAL A 855 -9.05 1.16 -10.61
N LEU A 856 -9.42 -0.09 -10.39
CA LEU A 856 -10.80 -0.51 -10.22
C LEU A 856 -11.30 -0.19 -8.79
N ALA A 857 -12.57 0.16 -8.69
CA ALA A 857 -13.23 0.40 -7.41
C ALA A 857 -13.38 -0.92 -6.63
N ASN A 858 -12.90 -0.94 -5.39
CA ASN A 858 -13.02 -2.09 -4.51
C ASN A 858 -13.41 -1.64 -3.09
N ALA A 859 -14.70 -1.74 -2.80
CA ALA A 859 -15.28 -1.34 -1.51
C ALA A 859 -14.86 -2.22 -0.32
N HIS A 860 -14.44 -3.47 -0.56
CA HIS A 860 -13.94 -4.38 0.48
C HIS A 860 -12.53 -3.97 0.94
N CYS A 861 -11.69 -3.52 0.00
CA CYS A 861 -10.40 -2.90 0.28
C CYS A 861 -10.47 -1.37 0.45
N GLY A 862 -11.64 -0.73 0.41
CA GLY A 862 -11.80 0.73 0.53
C GLY A 862 -11.11 1.56 -0.57
N VAL A 863 -10.81 0.95 -1.73
CA VAL A 863 -10.18 1.63 -2.87
C VAL A 863 -11.27 2.26 -3.74
N PRO A 864 -11.24 3.58 -4.02
CA PRO A 864 -12.33 4.25 -4.73
C PRO A 864 -12.37 3.95 -6.24
N GLY A 865 -11.22 3.68 -6.86
CA GLY A 865 -11.08 3.44 -8.30
C GLY A 865 -11.39 4.66 -9.18
N GLY A 866 -11.39 4.44 -10.51
CA GLY A 866 -11.70 5.46 -11.53
C GLY A 866 -10.56 6.43 -11.86
N TRP A 867 -9.29 6.01 -11.69
CA TRP A 867 -8.11 6.81 -12.00
C TRP A 867 -6.94 5.93 -12.46
N ALA A 868 -5.98 6.48 -13.19
CA ALA A 868 -4.80 5.77 -13.69
C ALA A 868 -3.63 5.82 -12.70
N VAL A 869 -2.91 4.71 -12.54
CA VAL A 869 -1.72 4.59 -11.69
C VAL A 869 -0.55 3.98 -12.47
N ARG A 870 0.64 4.57 -12.35
CA ARG A 870 1.90 4.00 -12.88
C ARG A 870 2.54 3.13 -11.80
N VAL A 871 2.85 1.88 -12.13
CA VAL A 871 3.39 0.89 -11.19
C VAL A 871 4.65 0.24 -11.75
N LEU A 872 5.79 0.51 -11.11
CA LEU A 872 7.01 -0.27 -11.28
C LEU A 872 6.96 -1.49 -10.37
N TRP A 873 6.57 -2.62 -10.93
CA TRP A 873 6.72 -3.93 -10.30
C TRP A 873 8.19 -4.35 -10.35
N LEU A 874 8.75 -4.78 -9.23
CA LEU A 874 10.05 -5.44 -9.15
C LEU A 874 9.89 -6.72 -8.31
N VAL A 875 10.00 -7.87 -8.97
CA VAL A 875 9.76 -9.18 -8.34
C VAL A 875 11.07 -9.95 -8.26
N ALA A 876 11.76 -9.88 -7.13
CA ALA A 876 13.00 -10.63 -6.92
C ALA A 876 12.68 -12.13 -6.79
N SER A 877 13.09 -12.93 -7.78
CA SER A 877 12.90 -14.39 -7.80
C SER A 877 14.13 -15.15 -7.28
N GLY A 878 13.89 -16.24 -6.55
CA GLY A 878 14.91 -17.06 -5.93
C GLY A 878 15.05 -18.45 -6.56
N ALA A 879 14.27 -18.70 -7.61
CA ALA A 879 14.25 -19.99 -8.30
C ALA A 879 15.61 -20.29 -8.93
N ALA A 880 16.08 -21.53 -8.71
CA ALA A 880 17.29 -22.13 -9.31
C ALA A 880 17.71 -21.52 -10.66
N ALA A 881 16.87 -21.81 -11.65
CA ALA A 881 17.11 -21.48 -13.03
C ALA A 881 17.23 -19.98 -13.31
N GLU A 882 16.59 -19.11 -12.53
CA GLU A 882 16.48 -17.68 -12.83
C GLU A 882 17.67 -16.89 -12.27
N VAL A 883 18.10 -17.19 -11.04
CA VAL A 883 19.32 -16.60 -10.49
C VAL A 883 20.55 -17.10 -11.26
N ALA A 884 20.51 -18.36 -11.76
CA ALA A 884 21.53 -18.91 -12.65
C ALA A 884 21.51 -18.27 -14.05
N ALA A 885 20.34 -18.18 -14.71
CA ALA A 885 20.19 -17.56 -16.03
C ALA A 885 20.50 -16.06 -16.02
N GLY A 886 20.21 -15.38 -14.91
CA GLY A 886 20.53 -13.97 -14.69
C GLY A 886 22.01 -13.62 -14.66
N GLY A 887 22.91 -14.61 -14.67
CA GLY A 887 24.34 -14.40 -14.51
C GLY A 887 24.75 -13.89 -13.13
N TRP A 888 23.82 -13.40 -12.29
CA TRP A 888 24.09 -12.88 -10.95
C TRP A 888 24.69 -13.95 -10.05
N ALA A 889 24.09 -15.15 -9.97
CA ALA A 889 24.71 -16.28 -9.27
C ALA A 889 26.03 -16.72 -9.94
N ALA A 890 26.16 -16.57 -11.26
CA ALA A 890 27.39 -16.90 -11.98
C ALA A 890 28.54 -15.89 -11.74
N ALA A 891 28.23 -14.66 -11.34
CA ALA A 891 29.18 -13.62 -10.95
C ALA A 891 29.63 -13.72 -9.48
N LEU A 892 28.85 -14.38 -8.61
CA LEU A 892 29.26 -14.64 -7.22
C LEU A 892 30.61 -15.40 -7.13
N PRO A 893 31.44 -15.10 -6.11
CA PRO A 893 32.59 -15.94 -5.74
C PRO A 893 32.19 -17.41 -5.57
N SER A 894 33.07 -18.33 -5.99
CA SER A 894 32.80 -19.77 -5.97
C SER A 894 32.58 -20.31 -4.57
N GLU A 895 33.26 -19.76 -3.57
CA GLU A 895 33.05 -20.02 -2.15
C GLU A 895 31.61 -19.68 -1.70
N THR A 896 31.13 -18.48 -2.05
CA THR A 896 29.79 -17.99 -1.70
C THR A 896 28.70 -18.82 -2.34
N ARG A 897 28.84 -19.16 -3.63
CA ARG A 897 27.93 -20.11 -4.30
C ARG A 897 27.85 -21.43 -3.53
N THR A 898 29.00 -22.03 -3.25
CA THR A 898 29.08 -23.38 -2.66
C THR A 898 28.53 -23.40 -1.22
N ALA A 899 28.67 -22.31 -0.47
CA ALA A 899 28.25 -22.23 0.92
C ALA A 899 26.79 -21.79 1.11
N LEU A 900 26.29 -20.87 0.29
CA LEU A 900 25.00 -20.18 0.53
C LEU A 900 23.88 -20.56 -0.43
N LEU A 901 24.16 -21.16 -1.58
CA LEU A 901 23.15 -21.70 -2.49
C LEU A 901 22.92 -23.17 -2.15
N VAL A 902 21.71 -23.51 -1.72
CA VAL A 902 21.34 -24.87 -1.29
C VAL A 902 20.77 -25.61 -2.51
N GLU A 903 21.48 -26.60 -3.03
CA GLU A 903 21.08 -27.28 -4.29
C GLU A 903 20.87 -26.25 -5.41
N ASP A 904 21.85 -25.36 -5.57
CA ASP A 904 21.85 -24.15 -6.40
C ASP A 904 20.77 -23.10 -6.05
N THR A 905 19.83 -23.42 -5.15
CA THR A 905 18.66 -22.58 -4.81
C THR A 905 19.01 -21.45 -3.84
N PHE A 906 18.51 -20.26 -4.16
CA PHE A 906 18.69 -19.07 -3.34
C PHE A 906 17.91 -19.22 -2.01
N PRO A 907 18.46 -18.81 -0.86
CA PRO A 907 17.83 -18.90 0.46
C PRO A 907 16.30 -18.67 0.55
N PHE A 908 15.74 -17.70 -0.19
CA PHE A 908 14.31 -17.40 -0.11
C PHE A 908 13.39 -18.37 -0.85
N ALA A 909 13.82 -18.96 -1.97
CA ALA A 909 13.03 -20.00 -2.64
C ALA A 909 13.00 -21.29 -1.80
N ALA A 910 14.13 -21.66 -1.20
CA ALA A 910 14.22 -22.81 -0.30
C ALA A 910 13.25 -22.75 0.89
N GLY A 911 12.86 -21.54 1.34
CA GLY A 911 12.00 -21.35 2.51
C GLY A 911 12.66 -21.82 3.82
N VAL A 912 13.98 -21.99 3.79
CA VAL A 912 14.80 -22.45 4.92
C VAL A 912 15.06 -21.25 5.82
N MET A 913 14.85 -21.42 7.12
CA MET A 913 15.25 -20.42 8.12
C MET A 913 16.75 -20.12 7.98
N PRO A 914 17.18 -18.85 8.01
CA PRO A 914 18.60 -18.52 8.06
C PRO A 914 19.29 -19.27 9.21
N ARG A 915 20.54 -19.68 9.01
CA ARG A 915 21.31 -20.38 10.05
C ARG A 915 21.84 -19.37 11.07
N ALA A 916 21.73 -19.65 12.37
CA ALA A 916 22.07 -18.65 13.40
C ALA A 916 23.53 -18.15 13.34
N GLY A 917 23.75 -16.91 13.79
CA GLY A 917 25.09 -16.31 13.93
C GLY A 917 25.66 -15.78 12.62
N ALA A 918 26.93 -16.08 12.35
CA ALA A 918 27.67 -15.63 11.17
C ALA A 918 26.96 -15.97 9.85
N GLU A 919 26.48 -17.21 9.73
CA GLU A 919 25.84 -17.68 8.49
C GLU A 919 24.53 -16.94 8.19
N ALA A 920 23.79 -16.46 9.20
CA ALA A 920 22.60 -15.62 9.00
C ALA A 920 22.98 -14.26 8.41
N VAL A 921 24.06 -13.63 8.91
CA VAL A 921 24.56 -12.37 8.35
C VAL A 921 24.88 -12.56 6.87
N GLN A 922 25.61 -13.63 6.54
CA GLN A 922 26.00 -13.92 5.16
C GLN A 922 24.80 -14.17 4.24
N GLN A 923 23.82 -14.98 4.68
CA GLN A 923 22.61 -15.30 3.93
C GLN A 923 21.72 -14.07 3.73
N LEU A 924 21.50 -13.28 4.77
CA LEU A 924 20.66 -12.08 4.71
C LEU A 924 21.31 -10.95 3.90
N GLU A 925 22.64 -10.78 3.98
CA GLU A 925 23.35 -9.80 3.17
C GLU A 925 23.35 -10.20 1.68
N LEU A 926 23.45 -11.49 1.37
CA LEU A 926 23.32 -11.98 -0.01
C LEU A 926 21.93 -11.65 -0.59
N VAL A 927 20.86 -11.83 0.21
CA VAL A 927 19.48 -11.46 -0.16
C VAL A 927 19.36 -9.94 -0.36
N ALA A 928 19.91 -9.13 0.55
CA ALA A 928 19.87 -7.67 0.48
C ALA A 928 20.64 -7.14 -0.74
N SER A 929 21.87 -7.62 -0.98
CA SER A 929 22.68 -7.23 -2.14
C SER A 929 22.04 -7.67 -3.46
N HIS A 930 21.42 -8.87 -3.53
CA HIS A 930 20.65 -9.27 -4.70
C HIS A 930 19.48 -8.30 -4.96
N ALA A 931 18.61 -8.09 -3.96
CA ALA A 931 17.45 -7.21 -4.08
C ALA A 931 17.83 -5.77 -4.48
N ALA A 932 18.91 -5.24 -3.90
CA ALA A 932 19.45 -3.93 -4.26
C ALA A 932 19.95 -3.88 -5.71
N SER A 933 20.71 -4.89 -6.16
CA SER A 933 21.24 -4.94 -7.52
C SER A 933 20.14 -4.98 -8.59
N GLN A 934 19.03 -5.68 -8.30
CA GLN A 934 17.84 -5.73 -9.14
C GLN A 934 17.23 -4.32 -9.34
N LEU A 935 17.15 -3.52 -8.28
CA LEU A 935 16.61 -2.15 -8.35
C LEU A 935 17.60 -1.16 -8.99
N LEU A 936 18.90 -1.25 -8.66
CA LEU A 936 19.95 -0.42 -9.27
C LEU A 936 20.03 -0.63 -10.79
N ALA A 937 19.80 -1.86 -11.27
CA ALA A 937 19.77 -2.17 -12.69
C ALA A 937 18.54 -1.61 -13.44
N VAL A 938 17.52 -1.14 -12.72
CA VAL A 938 16.33 -0.44 -13.28
C VAL A 938 16.18 0.98 -12.75
N LYS A 939 17.28 1.60 -12.30
CA LYS A 939 17.32 2.95 -11.70
C LYS A 939 16.66 4.04 -12.54
N GLU A 940 16.73 3.94 -13.88
CA GLU A 940 16.09 4.91 -14.78
C GLU A 940 14.56 4.82 -14.68
N LEU A 941 13.97 3.61 -14.73
CA LEU A 941 12.53 3.39 -14.54
C LEU A 941 12.06 3.80 -13.13
N ALA A 942 12.93 3.62 -12.13
CA ALA A 942 12.64 4.09 -10.78
C ALA A 942 12.64 5.63 -10.72
N ALA A 943 13.60 6.30 -11.37
CA ALA A 943 13.69 7.76 -11.43
C ALA A 943 12.52 8.40 -12.21
N GLU A 944 12.07 7.77 -13.29
CA GLU A 944 10.91 8.16 -14.12
C GLU A 944 9.58 8.28 -13.34
N LEU A 945 9.51 7.72 -12.12
CA LEU A 945 8.37 7.85 -11.21
C LEU A 945 8.50 9.02 -10.21
N PHE A 946 9.71 9.57 -10.04
CA PHE A 946 10.00 10.74 -9.19
C PHE A 946 10.19 12.04 -9.98
N GLU A 947 10.28 11.97 -11.30
CA GLU A 947 10.13 13.13 -12.16
C GLU A 947 8.70 13.65 -11.97
N GLU A 948 8.59 14.85 -11.41
CA GLU A 948 7.32 15.56 -11.33
C GLU A 948 6.92 15.89 -12.77
N GLU A 949 5.68 15.55 -13.13
CA GLU A 949 5.04 16.25 -14.25
C GLU A 949 5.10 17.73 -13.86
N GLU A 950 5.76 18.56 -14.68
CA GLU A 950 5.67 20.01 -14.56
C GLU A 950 4.22 20.35 -14.93
N ASP A 951 3.32 20.23 -13.94
CA ASP A 951 1.91 20.57 -14.04
C ASP A 951 1.85 22.08 -14.34
N GLU A 952 1.81 22.45 -15.63
CA GLU A 952 1.87 23.83 -16.14
C GLU A 952 0.75 24.74 -15.58
N ASP A 953 -0.24 24.16 -14.91
CA ASP A 953 -1.42 24.81 -14.33
C ASP A 953 -1.22 25.34 -12.88
N ASP A 954 -0.05 25.15 -12.25
CA ASP A 954 0.21 25.54 -10.84
C ASP A 954 0.88 26.94 -10.67
N GLU A 955 0.96 27.77 -11.73
CA GLU A 955 1.34 29.21 -11.72
C GLU A 955 0.15 30.18 -11.46
#